data_AF-A0A194R6M8-F1
#
_entry.id   AF-A0A194R6M8-F1
#
_cell.length_a   1.000
_cell.length_b   1.000
_cell.length_c   1.000
_cell.angle_alpha   90.00
_cell.angle_beta   90.00
_cell.angle_gamma   90.00
#
_symmetry.space_group_name_H-M   'P 1'
#
loop_
_entity.id
_entity.type
_entity.pdbx_description
1 polymer ?
#
loop_
_entity_poly.entity_id
_entity_poly.type
_entity_poly.pdbx_seq_one_letter_code
_entity_poly.pdbx_strand_id
1 'polypeptide(L)'
;MIAESLLKLHCIFSFHPIVQIIIGEAKRRNPSPKAYVDVKNFYELMWKKHDGITRLPNIMSELPRYLRVEIKQDLVWAVFYHSPTLRKTSRAFQRWLCDYIHLDYKLPGSRFFVGPHCYSHLYYIKSGIVQLISMDDGITPIISFTSGTIIGDISFFLSPLKRISMVRCLTYCEVFYLPRADILKAMHKFPVDSKAILQRVKEKIKHAHTLYSCKKHVRGLDRAEDEGIAWLKKRWWEISEVVSHFNVPEDQHSKPCLKLVEEEVVYHCPKYLGQLVLCTDGELRKHSLFASVRFPLLLVPNSSFSVVWNRIVVATVFLVLIFYPPNITRPDVPVWFNFFQFWADIVYLADVCVSLITTMENQETGRVYFASVMFARFKNVWFFIDILSATWFETYTRLIGMPQYYYTVQFNRLLKIYVLFPNWSFGKDPLIHVIVKVCLIHLIFVYITSYLTLALITIIPDLSPVSFFGEIFCNREVPKNQCIYKVHHVFEIFLAWVLEFLFSHNTTQNLTDVYMSTVTVYFGYLIFIYCKTALIGIFHASNTGISKYQYFVINITNHYKQFKIHPELLRRLNRYMKCHWKYYRGMDVLYPNVLKNEPYDIYWKVHGEVAENIIRQSPPFLLADYGLIRELAYNAKFILLPKLSTVIIFGLQPKNVTWLVQGYIKSEYHNKEGELIRSMYKPGDLLAFTSVFFNKPPLRTYMAYTECEVFISFLCN
;
A
#
# COMPACT_ATOMS: atom_id res chain seq x y z
N MET A 1 2.00 19.45 -12.71
CA MET A 1 3.14 19.24 -11.80
C MET A 1 2.96 19.88 -10.42
N ILE A 2 2.83 21.21 -10.26
CA ILE A 2 2.73 21.83 -8.91
C ILE A 2 1.48 21.36 -8.17
N ALA A 3 0.30 21.44 -8.79
CA ALA A 3 -0.96 20.99 -8.19
C ALA A 3 -0.93 19.50 -7.80
N GLU A 4 -0.37 18.66 -8.65
CA GLU A 4 -0.20 17.22 -8.40
C GLU A 4 0.74 16.95 -7.21
N SER A 5 1.84 17.69 -7.10
CA SER A 5 2.75 17.58 -5.95
C SER A 5 2.09 18.01 -4.64
N LEU A 6 1.25 19.05 -4.68
CA LEU A 6 0.48 19.53 -3.52
C LEU A 6 -0.60 18.53 -3.11
N LEU A 7 -1.31 17.94 -4.09
CA LEU A 7 -2.28 16.87 -3.84
C LEU A 7 -1.62 15.64 -3.24
N LYS A 8 -0.46 15.23 -3.77
CA LYS A 8 0.30 14.09 -3.23
C LYS A 8 0.76 14.35 -1.80
N LEU A 9 1.24 15.56 -1.49
CA LEU A 9 1.56 15.97 -0.13
C LEU A 9 0.31 15.93 0.78
N HIS A 10 -0.82 16.46 0.31
CA HIS A 10 -2.07 16.42 1.07
C HIS A 10 -2.51 14.97 1.38
N CYS A 11 -2.40 14.06 0.41
CA CYS A 11 -2.66 12.64 0.60
C CYS A 11 -1.71 12.02 1.65
N ILE A 12 -0.41 12.33 1.61
CA ILE A 12 0.56 11.85 2.61
C ILE A 12 0.15 12.30 4.01
N PHE A 13 -0.19 13.59 4.18
CA PHE A 13 -0.52 14.16 5.48
C PHE A 13 -1.90 13.75 6.00
N SER A 14 -2.84 13.36 5.14
CA SER A 14 -4.12 12.80 5.58
C SER A 14 -4.01 11.32 5.92
N PHE A 15 -3.28 10.54 5.12
CA PHE A 15 -3.12 9.10 5.28
C PHE A 15 -2.24 8.73 6.48
N HIS A 16 -1.05 9.32 6.60
CA HIS A 16 -0.06 8.97 7.64
C HIS A 16 -0.62 9.00 9.09
N PRO A 17 -1.28 10.07 9.57
CA PRO A 17 -1.74 10.12 10.96
C PRO A 17 -2.83 9.08 11.25
N ILE A 18 -3.73 8.81 10.29
CA ILE A 18 -4.78 7.80 10.44
C ILE A 18 -4.15 6.42 10.62
N VAL A 19 -3.18 6.09 9.77
CA VAL A 19 -2.50 4.79 9.85
C VAL A 19 -1.69 4.66 11.15
N GLN A 20 -1.01 5.71 11.60
CA GLN A 20 -0.28 5.69 12.88
C GLN A 20 -1.22 5.43 14.07
N ILE A 21 -2.44 5.98 14.04
CA ILE A 21 -3.46 5.68 15.06
C ILE A 21 -3.81 4.20 15.02
N ILE A 22 -4.10 3.63 13.84
CA ILE A 22 -4.48 2.22 13.69
C ILE A 22 -3.34 1.29 14.15
N ILE A 23 -2.09 1.60 13.80
CA ILE A 23 -0.91 0.85 14.26
C ILE A 23 -0.76 0.96 15.78
N GLY A 24 -0.96 2.15 16.34
CA GLY A 24 -0.94 2.40 17.78
C GLY A 24 -2.02 1.63 18.53
N GLU A 25 -3.24 1.59 17.99
CA GLU A 25 -4.35 0.79 18.52
C GLU A 25 -4.05 -0.71 18.46
N ALA A 26 -3.54 -1.20 17.34
CA ALA A 26 -3.14 -2.60 17.18
C ALA A 26 -2.11 -3.00 18.23
N LYS A 27 -1.09 -2.15 18.45
CA LYS A 27 -0.05 -2.38 19.46
C LYS A 27 -0.58 -2.34 20.88
N ARG A 28 -1.58 -1.49 21.16
CA ARG A 28 -2.17 -1.35 22.51
C ARG A 28 -3.10 -2.49 22.86
N ARG A 29 -3.94 -2.94 21.91
CA ARG A 29 -5.04 -3.88 22.16
C ARG A 29 -4.63 -5.32 21.96
N ASN A 30 -3.80 -5.61 20.94
CA ASN A 30 -3.46 -6.98 20.59
C ASN A 30 -2.23 -7.44 21.40
N PRO A 31 -2.32 -8.56 22.16
CA PRO A 31 -1.17 -9.11 22.86
C PRO A 31 -0.13 -9.72 21.90
N SER A 32 -0.52 -10.06 20.66
CA SER A 32 0.41 -10.63 19.70
C SER A 32 1.33 -9.56 19.09
N PRO A 33 2.67 -9.72 19.17
CA PRO A 33 3.59 -8.76 18.57
C PRO A 33 3.59 -8.80 17.03
N LYS A 34 2.97 -9.82 16.43
CA LYS A 34 2.91 -9.98 14.96
C LYS A 34 1.82 -9.12 14.32
N ALA A 35 0.70 -8.88 15.01
CA ALA A 35 -0.45 -8.18 14.43
C ALA A 35 -0.12 -6.74 14.00
N TYR A 36 0.54 -5.95 14.85
CA TYR A 36 0.88 -4.57 14.51
C TYR A 36 1.92 -4.49 13.37
N VAL A 37 2.84 -5.46 13.30
CA VAL A 37 3.83 -5.56 12.22
C VAL A 37 3.14 -5.86 10.90
N ASP A 38 2.18 -6.78 10.90
CA ASP A 38 1.42 -7.09 9.69
C ASP A 38 0.56 -5.93 9.21
N VAL A 39 -0.06 -5.17 10.11
CA VAL A 39 -0.83 -3.96 9.78
C VAL A 39 0.10 -2.89 9.21
N LYS A 40 1.29 -2.69 9.80
CA LYS A 40 2.30 -1.78 9.26
C LYS A 40 2.75 -2.20 7.85
N ASN A 41 3.08 -3.48 7.67
CA ASN A 41 3.48 -4.02 6.37
C ASN A 41 2.36 -3.88 5.32
N PHE A 42 1.09 -4.02 5.73
CA PHE A 42 -0.05 -3.77 4.85
C PHE A 42 -0.06 -2.34 4.34
N TYR A 43 -0.03 -1.34 5.22
CA TYR A 43 -0.10 0.05 4.79
C TYR A 43 1.15 0.50 4.03
N GLU A 44 2.32 -0.06 4.34
CA GLU A 44 3.53 0.14 3.54
C GLU A 44 3.38 -0.39 2.10
N LEU A 45 2.78 -1.57 1.94
CA LEU A 45 2.50 -2.14 0.61
C LEU A 45 1.43 -1.34 -0.13
N MET A 46 0.36 -0.94 0.56
CA MET A 46 -0.70 -0.11 -0.02
C MET A 46 -0.18 1.25 -0.48
N TRP A 47 0.72 1.87 0.28
CA TRP A 47 1.36 3.12 -0.12
C TRP A 47 2.20 2.94 -1.38
N LYS A 48 2.98 1.85 -1.46
CA LYS A 48 3.82 1.56 -2.62
C LYS A 48 3.02 1.26 -3.89
N LYS A 49 1.89 0.56 -3.77
CA LYS A 49 1.10 0.08 -4.93
C LYS A 49 0.00 1.05 -5.37
N HIS A 50 -0.61 1.78 -4.43
CA HIS A 50 -1.82 2.57 -4.68
C HIS A 50 -1.76 3.99 -4.09
N ASP A 51 -0.57 4.49 -3.72
CA ASP A 51 -0.40 5.80 -3.05
C ASP A 51 -1.35 5.97 -1.83
N GLY A 52 -1.65 4.87 -1.13
CA GLY A 52 -2.50 4.86 0.07
C GLY A 52 -4.01 4.81 -0.17
N ILE A 53 -4.47 4.65 -1.42
CA ILE A 53 -5.88 4.53 -1.74
C ILE A 53 -6.36 3.10 -1.43
N THR A 54 -7.09 2.95 -0.31
CA THR A 54 -7.61 1.64 0.13
C THR A 54 -9.03 1.35 -0.35
N ARG A 55 -9.81 2.34 -0.78
CA ARG A 55 -11.17 2.14 -1.29
C ARG A 55 -11.50 3.18 -2.37
N LEU A 56 -12.58 2.91 -3.12
CA LEU A 56 -13.12 3.90 -4.05
C LEU A 56 -13.49 5.18 -3.28
N PRO A 57 -13.14 6.37 -3.81
CA PRO A 57 -13.40 7.63 -3.15
C PRO A 57 -14.92 7.85 -2.96
N ASN A 58 -15.29 8.54 -1.88
CA ASN A 58 -16.70 8.83 -1.54
C ASN A 58 -17.45 9.54 -2.67
N ILE A 59 -16.74 10.30 -3.52
CA ILE A 59 -17.33 10.96 -4.71
C ILE A 59 -18.02 9.98 -5.65
N MET A 60 -17.61 8.70 -5.67
CA MET A 60 -18.29 7.66 -6.45
C MET A 60 -19.76 7.50 -6.05
N SER A 61 -20.10 7.80 -4.79
CA SER A 61 -21.47 7.79 -4.28
C SER A 61 -22.29 9.04 -4.66
N GLU A 62 -21.62 10.12 -5.05
CA GLU A 62 -22.24 11.37 -5.53
C GLU A 62 -22.46 11.33 -7.05
N LEU A 63 -21.66 10.54 -7.78
CA LEU A 63 -21.81 10.40 -9.23
C LEU A 63 -23.19 9.82 -9.60
N PRO A 64 -23.81 10.29 -10.71
CA PRO A 64 -25.03 9.70 -11.23
C PRO A 64 -24.90 8.19 -11.40
N ARG A 65 -25.99 7.47 -11.11
CA ARG A 65 -26.00 6.00 -11.10
C ARG A 65 -25.54 5.40 -12.43
N TYR A 66 -25.91 5.98 -13.57
CA TYR A 66 -25.53 5.45 -14.89
C TYR A 66 -24.00 5.41 -15.05
N LEU A 67 -23.33 6.52 -14.75
CA LEU A 67 -21.88 6.66 -14.87
C LEU A 67 -21.13 5.80 -13.86
N ARG A 68 -21.66 5.70 -12.63
CA ARG A 68 -21.12 4.79 -11.60
C ARG A 68 -21.13 3.33 -12.06
N VAL A 69 -22.24 2.89 -12.65
CA VAL A 69 -22.39 1.51 -13.14
C VAL A 69 -21.48 1.26 -14.33
N GLU A 70 -21.35 2.22 -15.26
CA GLU A 70 -20.44 2.09 -16.41
C GLU A 70 -18.97 1.97 -15.98
N ILE A 71 -18.51 2.84 -15.08
CA ILE A 71 -17.15 2.78 -14.52
C ILE A 71 -16.92 1.44 -13.82
N LYS A 72 -17.87 1.00 -12.97
CA LYS A 72 -17.76 -0.31 -12.30
C LYS A 72 -17.77 -1.48 -13.28
N GLN A 73 -18.58 -1.40 -14.33
CA GLN A 73 -18.66 -2.43 -15.35
C GLN A 73 -17.33 -2.58 -16.08
N ASP A 74 -16.66 -1.48 -16.40
CA ASP A 74 -15.34 -1.49 -17.03
C ASP A 74 -14.27 -2.08 -16.10
N LEU A 75 -14.26 -1.66 -14.82
CA LEU A 75 -13.33 -2.18 -13.81
C LEU A 75 -13.45 -3.69 -13.56
N VAL A 76 -14.67 -4.23 -13.64
CA VAL A 76 -15.01 -5.60 -13.23
C VAL A 76 -15.27 -6.52 -14.44
N TRP A 77 -15.17 -6.00 -15.67
CA TRP A 77 -15.45 -6.73 -16.90
C TRP A 77 -14.74 -8.10 -16.97
N ALA A 78 -13.48 -8.15 -16.51
CA ALA A 78 -12.68 -9.36 -16.52
C ALA A 78 -13.31 -10.52 -15.71
N VAL A 79 -14.06 -10.23 -14.64
CA VAL A 79 -14.77 -11.26 -13.85
C VAL A 79 -15.80 -11.99 -14.71
N PHE A 80 -16.57 -11.24 -15.51
CA PHE A 80 -17.55 -11.82 -16.42
C PHE A 80 -16.90 -12.50 -17.61
N TYR A 81 -15.81 -11.93 -18.12
CA TYR A 81 -15.07 -12.53 -19.21
C TYR A 81 -14.47 -13.88 -18.81
N HIS A 82 -13.80 -13.99 -17.66
CA HIS A 82 -13.16 -15.24 -17.26
C HIS A 82 -14.12 -16.29 -16.69
N SER A 83 -15.30 -15.91 -16.20
CA SER A 83 -16.27 -16.86 -15.61
C SER A 83 -17.05 -17.63 -16.68
N PRO A 84 -16.92 -18.96 -16.76
CA PRO A 84 -17.72 -19.75 -17.69
C PRO A 84 -19.23 -19.70 -17.39
N THR A 85 -19.63 -19.49 -16.13
CA THR A 85 -21.03 -19.44 -15.72
C THR A 85 -21.67 -18.08 -16.05
N LEU A 86 -20.95 -16.98 -15.78
CA LEU A 86 -21.47 -15.62 -15.89
C LEU A 86 -21.27 -14.97 -17.27
N ARG A 87 -20.32 -15.42 -18.10
CA ARG A 87 -19.99 -14.82 -19.41
C ARG A 87 -21.19 -14.64 -20.35
N LYS A 88 -22.10 -15.63 -20.38
CA LYS A 88 -23.27 -15.69 -21.27
C LYS A 88 -24.59 -15.30 -20.57
N THR A 89 -24.53 -14.41 -19.58
CA THR A 89 -25.73 -13.85 -18.92
C THR A 89 -26.15 -12.54 -19.58
N SER A 90 -27.38 -12.08 -19.31
CA SER A 90 -27.85 -10.80 -19.84
C SER A 90 -27.00 -9.61 -19.37
N ARG A 91 -26.86 -8.57 -20.20
CA ARG A 91 -26.15 -7.33 -19.81
C ARG A 91 -26.79 -6.65 -18.61
N ALA A 92 -28.12 -6.76 -18.47
CA ALA A 92 -28.85 -6.22 -17.33
C ALA A 92 -28.45 -6.91 -16.02
N PHE A 93 -28.32 -8.24 -16.04
CA PHE A 93 -27.83 -9.02 -14.92
C PHE A 93 -26.38 -8.66 -14.56
N GLN A 94 -25.49 -8.59 -15.56
CA GLN A 94 -24.09 -8.21 -15.35
C GLN A 94 -23.96 -6.81 -14.71
N ARG A 95 -24.68 -5.81 -15.25
CA ARG A 95 -24.69 -4.43 -14.70
C ARG A 95 -25.19 -4.39 -13.27
N TRP A 96 -26.24 -5.15 -12.95
CA TRP A 96 -26.74 -5.23 -11.58
C TRP A 96 -25.70 -5.86 -10.65
N LEU A 97 -25.00 -6.91 -11.10
CA LEU A 97 -23.98 -7.60 -10.33
C LEU A 97 -22.73 -6.74 -10.07
N CYS A 98 -22.34 -5.88 -11.03
CA CYS A 98 -21.20 -4.96 -10.89
C CYS A 98 -21.30 -4.09 -9.64
N ASP A 99 -22.51 -3.74 -9.19
CA ASP A 99 -22.70 -2.92 -8.01
C ASP A 99 -22.31 -3.62 -6.69
N TYR A 100 -22.37 -4.95 -6.66
CA TYR A 100 -22.11 -5.81 -5.49
C TYR A 100 -20.74 -6.48 -5.51
N ILE A 101 -19.96 -6.27 -6.57
CA ILE A 101 -18.59 -6.77 -6.63
C ILE A 101 -17.69 -5.77 -5.91
N HIS A 102 -16.99 -6.26 -4.90
CA HIS A 102 -16.12 -5.46 -4.05
C HIS A 102 -14.66 -5.80 -4.31
N LEU A 103 -13.81 -4.78 -4.31
CA LEU A 103 -12.35 -4.95 -4.33
C LEU A 103 -11.85 -5.12 -2.90
N ASP A 104 -11.07 -6.18 -2.67
CA ASP A 104 -10.40 -6.45 -1.40
C ASP A 104 -8.91 -6.72 -1.62
N TYR A 105 -8.13 -6.45 -0.58
CA TYR A 105 -6.67 -6.54 -0.60
C TYR A 105 -6.19 -7.57 0.41
N LYS A 106 -5.50 -8.58 -0.09
CA LYS A 106 -5.07 -9.73 0.71
C LYS A 106 -3.56 -9.79 0.85
N LEU A 107 -3.10 -9.88 2.09
CA LEU A 107 -1.68 -9.98 2.41
C LEU A 107 -1.09 -11.36 2.05
N PRO A 108 0.23 -11.43 1.81
CA PRO A 108 0.95 -12.70 1.77
C PRO A 108 0.65 -13.54 3.02
N GLY A 109 0.29 -14.80 2.82
CA GLY A 109 -0.04 -15.73 3.89
C GLY A 109 -1.51 -15.75 4.31
N SER A 110 -2.31 -14.78 3.91
CA SER A 110 -3.77 -14.82 4.12
C SER A 110 -4.38 -16.04 3.43
N ARG A 111 -5.43 -16.60 4.01
CA ARG A 111 -6.08 -17.82 3.54
C ARG A 111 -7.52 -17.52 3.18
N PHE A 112 -7.97 -18.00 2.02
CA PHE A 112 -9.36 -18.01 1.61
C PHE A 112 -10.00 -19.34 1.96
N PHE A 113 -11.32 -19.31 2.13
CA PHE A 113 -12.14 -20.50 2.35
C PHE A 113 -11.76 -21.32 3.60
N VAL A 114 -11.27 -20.64 4.64
CA VAL A 114 -11.01 -21.26 5.95
C VAL A 114 -12.16 -20.95 6.90
N GLY A 115 -12.67 -21.97 7.60
CA GLY A 115 -13.74 -21.83 8.59
C GLY A 115 -15.15 -22.11 8.06
N PRO A 116 -16.19 -21.90 8.89
CA PRO A 116 -17.58 -22.28 8.61
C PRO A 116 -18.25 -21.44 7.49
N HIS A 117 -17.61 -20.38 7.00
CA HIS A 117 -18.12 -19.56 5.88
C HIS A 117 -17.34 -19.77 4.57
N CYS A 118 -16.75 -20.96 4.38
CA CYS A 118 -15.92 -21.29 3.23
C CYS A 118 -16.68 -21.44 1.88
N TYR A 119 -17.97 -21.11 1.81
CA TYR A 119 -18.84 -21.26 0.62
C TYR A 119 -19.61 -19.99 0.25
N SER A 120 -19.33 -18.86 0.89
CA SER A 120 -20.11 -17.63 0.73
C SER A 120 -19.59 -16.67 -0.32
N HIS A 121 -18.40 -16.85 -0.89
CA HIS A 121 -17.79 -15.85 -1.79
C HIS A 121 -17.23 -16.46 -3.06
N LEU A 122 -17.46 -15.76 -4.18
CA LEU A 122 -16.74 -15.95 -5.44
C LEU A 122 -15.56 -14.98 -5.43
N TYR A 123 -14.36 -15.46 -5.75
CA TYR A 123 -13.16 -14.63 -5.82
C TYR A 123 -12.58 -14.64 -7.23
N TYR A 124 -12.29 -13.45 -7.77
CA TYR A 124 -11.51 -13.25 -8.97
C TYR A 124 -10.19 -12.57 -8.62
N ILE A 125 -9.09 -13.15 -9.04
CA ILE A 125 -7.75 -12.61 -8.78
C ILE A 125 -7.40 -11.63 -9.89
N LYS A 126 -7.44 -10.35 -9.56
CA LYS A 126 -7.01 -9.28 -10.46
C LYS A 126 -5.49 -9.27 -10.60
N SER A 127 -4.79 -9.30 -9.46
CA SER A 127 -3.32 -9.25 -9.41
C SER A 127 -2.80 -10.08 -8.23
N GLY A 128 -1.65 -10.72 -8.39
CA GLY A 128 -1.02 -11.54 -7.35
C GLY A 128 -1.05 -13.06 -7.62
N ILE A 129 -0.43 -13.80 -6.72
CA ILE A 129 -0.22 -15.25 -6.82
C ILE A 129 -0.85 -15.92 -5.60
N VAL A 130 -1.65 -16.95 -5.84
CA VAL A 130 -2.24 -17.78 -4.79
C VAL A 130 -1.87 -19.24 -4.98
N GLN A 131 -1.86 -19.99 -3.88
CA GLN A 131 -1.57 -21.41 -3.83
C GLN A 131 -2.79 -22.16 -3.30
N LEU A 132 -3.18 -23.20 -4.01
CA LEU A 132 -4.11 -24.20 -3.50
C LEU A 132 -3.32 -25.13 -2.57
N ILE A 133 -3.74 -25.26 -1.32
CA ILE A 133 -3.08 -26.08 -0.30
C ILE A 133 -4.05 -27.20 0.12
N SER A 134 -3.53 -28.41 0.33
CA SER A 134 -4.32 -29.50 0.88
C SER A 134 -4.76 -29.21 2.31
N MET A 135 -6.00 -29.55 2.65
CA MET A 135 -6.51 -29.40 4.02
C MET A 135 -5.90 -30.43 4.99
N ASP A 136 -5.39 -31.55 4.49
CA ASP A 136 -4.87 -32.64 5.33
C ASP A 136 -3.61 -32.19 6.10
N ASP A 137 -2.66 -31.55 5.41
CA ASP A 137 -1.41 -31.07 6.03
C ASP A 137 -1.42 -29.55 6.30
N GLY A 138 -2.27 -28.78 5.62
CA GLY A 138 -2.34 -27.32 5.73
C GLY A 138 -1.08 -26.57 5.27
N ILE A 139 -0.10 -27.27 4.71
CA ILE A 139 1.23 -26.76 4.34
C ILE A 139 1.56 -27.07 2.86
N THR A 140 1.21 -28.25 2.33
CA THR A 140 1.62 -28.70 1.00
C THR A 140 0.88 -27.96 -0.13
N PRO A 141 1.57 -27.19 -1.01
CA PRO A 141 0.94 -26.56 -2.16
C PRO A 141 0.69 -27.62 -3.25
N ILE A 142 -0.56 -27.74 -3.68
CA ILE A 142 -0.98 -28.62 -4.79
C ILE A 142 -0.70 -27.92 -6.12
N ILE A 143 -1.13 -26.66 -6.25
CA ILE A 143 -1.00 -25.89 -7.49
C ILE A 143 -0.97 -24.39 -7.19
N SER A 144 -0.32 -23.62 -8.05
CA SER A 144 -0.21 -22.16 -7.91
C SER A 144 -0.91 -21.47 -9.09
N PHE A 145 -1.65 -20.42 -8.78
CA PHE A 145 -2.46 -19.64 -9.72
C PHE A 145 -2.05 -18.17 -9.72
N THR A 146 -2.18 -17.51 -10.87
CA THR A 146 -1.84 -16.09 -11.08
C THR A 146 -3.09 -15.24 -11.37
N SER A 147 -2.90 -14.01 -11.84
CA SER A 147 -3.97 -13.10 -12.25
C SER A 147 -4.86 -13.70 -13.35
N GLY A 148 -6.14 -13.33 -13.33
CA GLY A 148 -7.16 -13.86 -14.26
C GLY A 148 -7.86 -15.12 -13.78
N THR A 149 -7.56 -15.60 -12.57
CA THR A 149 -8.14 -16.83 -12.03
C THR A 149 -9.44 -16.57 -11.27
N ILE A 150 -10.44 -17.43 -11.50
CA ILE A 150 -11.71 -17.43 -10.77
C ILE A 150 -11.82 -18.65 -9.89
N ILE A 151 -11.97 -18.38 -8.60
CA ILE A 151 -12.09 -19.38 -7.56
C ILE A 151 -13.49 -19.34 -6.98
N GLY A 152 -14.11 -20.50 -6.92
CA GLY A 152 -15.43 -20.69 -6.33
C GLY A 152 -16.59 -20.70 -7.33
N ASP A 153 -16.32 -20.64 -8.64
CA ASP A 153 -17.34 -20.57 -9.71
C ASP A 153 -18.46 -21.62 -9.58
N ILE A 154 -18.15 -22.86 -9.16
CA ILE A 154 -19.16 -23.91 -8.90
C ILE A 154 -19.59 -23.92 -7.43
N SER A 155 -18.62 -23.91 -6.50
CA SER A 155 -18.87 -24.03 -5.06
C SER A 155 -19.74 -22.91 -4.50
N PHE A 156 -19.78 -21.78 -5.22
CA PHE A 156 -20.61 -20.64 -4.91
C PHE A 156 -22.10 -20.87 -5.18
N PHE A 157 -22.47 -21.70 -6.18
CA PHE A 157 -23.86 -22.04 -6.48
C PHE A 157 -24.29 -23.31 -5.72
N LEU A 158 -23.45 -24.35 -5.73
CA LEU A 158 -23.65 -25.56 -4.95
C LEU A 158 -22.59 -25.66 -3.86
N SER A 159 -23.00 -25.52 -2.60
CA SER A 159 -22.08 -25.64 -1.48
C SER A 159 -21.57 -27.09 -1.39
N PRO A 160 -20.25 -27.33 -1.41
CA PRO A 160 -19.72 -28.68 -1.23
C PRO A 160 -19.88 -29.15 0.22
N LEU A 161 -20.30 -30.40 0.40
CA LEU A 161 -20.48 -31.00 1.74
C LEU A 161 -19.15 -31.21 2.50
N LYS A 162 -18.05 -31.45 1.78
CA LYS A 162 -16.69 -31.55 2.32
C LYS A 162 -15.70 -30.90 1.35
N ARG A 163 -14.87 -29.98 1.85
CA ARG A 163 -13.84 -29.30 1.06
C ARG A 163 -12.47 -29.86 1.43
N ILE A 164 -11.71 -30.29 0.43
CA ILE A 164 -10.39 -30.92 0.58
C ILE A 164 -9.22 -29.93 0.40
N SER A 165 -9.51 -28.68 0.00
CA SER A 165 -8.47 -27.70 -0.33
C SER A 165 -8.83 -26.29 0.11
N MET A 166 -7.82 -25.58 0.61
CA MET A 166 -7.87 -24.15 0.92
C MET A 166 -6.99 -23.38 -0.06
N VAL A 167 -7.19 -22.07 -0.15
CA VAL A 167 -6.34 -21.21 -0.99
C VAL A 167 -5.57 -20.27 -0.08
N ARG A 168 -4.28 -20.07 -0.33
CA ARG A 168 -3.42 -19.14 0.41
C ARG A 168 -2.80 -18.14 -0.54
N CYS A 169 -2.82 -16.86 -0.19
CA CYS A 169 -2.05 -15.84 -0.87
C CYS A 169 -0.56 -16.12 -0.71
N LEU A 170 0.14 -16.31 -1.82
CA LEU A 170 1.59 -16.37 -1.82
C LEU A 170 2.13 -14.94 -1.79
N THR A 171 1.67 -14.07 -2.68
CA THR A 171 2.05 -12.64 -2.72
C THR A 171 0.90 -11.76 -2.24
N TYR A 172 1.11 -10.44 -2.23
CA TYR A 172 0.02 -9.49 -2.09
C TYR A 172 -0.95 -9.68 -3.27
N CYS A 173 -2.23 -9.86 -2.96
CA CYS A 173 -3.25 -10.15 -3.96
C CYS A 173 -4.36 -9.11 -3.93
N GLU A 174 -4.72 -8.61 -5.11
CA GLU A 174 -5.91 -7.80 -5.36
C GLU A 174 -7.01 -8.73 -5.85
N VAL A 175 -8.12 -8.76 -5.11
CA VAL A 175 -9.17 -9.74 -5.35
C VAL A 175 -10.51 -9.04 -5.44
N PHE A 176 -11.23 -9.29 -6.52
CA PHE A 176 -12.65 -8.98 -6.57
C PHE A 176 -13.42 -10.11 -5.90
N TYR A 177 -14.22 -9.79 -4.89
CA TYR A 177 -15.07 -10.77 -4.24
C TYR A 177 -16.54 -10.40 -4.38
N LEU A 178 -17.37 -11.44 -4.42
CA LEU A 178 -18.82 -11.32 -4.54
C LEU A 178 -19.50 -12.25 -3.52
N PRO A 179 -20.27 -11.71 -2.57
CA PRO A 179 -20.99 -12.52 -1.58
C PRO A 179 -22.20 -13.25 -2.17
N ARG A 180 -22.48 -14.43 -1.61
CA ARG A 180 -23.56 -15.34 -2.01
C ARG A 180 -24.93 -14.74 -1.82
N ALA A 181 -25.12 -14.00 -0.72
CA ALA A 181 -26.37 -13.32 -0.44
C ALA A 181 -26.79 -12.38 -1.59
N ASP A 182 -25.84 -11.68 -2.20
CA ASP A 182 -26.16 -10.68 -3.22
C ASP A 182 -26.41 -11.30 -4.60
N ILE A 183 -25.72 -12.38 -4.97
CA ILE A 183 -26.12 -13.15 -6.17
C ILE A 183 -27.50 -13.78 -5.98
N LEU A 184 -27.83 -14.33 -4.81
CA LEU A 184 -29.15 -14.93 -4.60
C LEU A 184 -30.27 -13.89 -4.79
N LYS A 185 -30.06 -12.65 -4.32
CA LYS A 185 -30.94 -11.52 -4.63
C LYS A 185 -30.99 -11.22 -6.13
N ALA A 186 -29.86 -11.27 -6.83
CA ALA A 186 -29.78 -11.11 -8.28
C ALA A 186 -30.61 -12.17 -9.02
N MET A 187 -30.43 -13.43 -8.65
CA MET A 187 -31.09 -14.59 -9.25
C MET A 187 -32.60 -14.55 -9.04
N HIS A 188 -33.06 -14.07 -7.88
CA HIS A 188 -34.48 -13.84 -7.63
C HIS A 188 -35.04 -12.74 -8.55
N LYS A 189 -34.28 -11.69 -8.81
CA LYS A 189 -34.69 -10.59 -9.69
C LYS A 189 -34.65 -10.95 -11.19
N PHE A 190 -33.73 -11.80 -11.60
CA PHE A 190 -33.53 -12.22 -13.00
C PHE A 190 -33.69 -13.75 -13.14
N PRO A 191 -34.94 -14.26 -13.20
CA PRO A 191 -35.21 -15.69 -13.17
C PRO A 191 -34.74 -16.43 -14.44
N VAL A 192 -34.70 -15.75 -15.59
CA VAL A 192 -34.21 -16.33 -16.85
C VAL A 192 -32.72 -16.64 -16.77
N ASP A 193 -31.92 -15.65 -16.34
CA ASP A 193 -30.48 -15.82 -16.13
C ASP A 193 -30.20 -16.85 -15.03
N SER A 194 -31.00 -16.87 -13.97
CA SER A 194 -30.92 -17.87 -12.89
C SER A 194 -31.03 -19.31 -13.42
N LYS A 195 -32.05 -19.60 -14.25
CA LYS A 195 -32.21 -20.93 -14.88
C LYS A 195 -31.02 -21.29 -15.76
N ALA A 196 -30.54 -20.34 -16.57
CA ALA A 196 -29.39 -20.56 -17.45
C ALA A 196 -28.10 -20.84 -16.68
N ILE A 197 -27.85 -20.12 -15.58
CA ILE A 197 -26.70 -20.34 -14.70
C ILE A 197 -26.78 -21.74 -14.06
N LEU A 198 -27.92 -22.10 -13.47
CA LEU A 198 -28.10 -23.40 -12.83
C LEU A 198 -27.94 -24.57 -13.80
N GLN A 199 -28.43 -24.43 -15.03
CA GLN A 199 -28.26 -25.43 -16.07
C GLN A 199 -26.78 -25.62 -16.43
N ARG A 200 -26.03 -24.54 -16.65
CA ARG A 200 -24.58 -24.60 -16.93
C ARG A 200 -23.79 -25.23 -15.80
N VAL A 201 -24.15 -24.94 -14.55
CA VAL A 201 -23.50 -25.55 -13.39
C VAL A 201 -23.75 -27.07 -13.35
N LYS A 202 -24.99 -27.51 -13.62
CA LYS A 202 -25.33 -28.94 -13.72
C LYS A 202 -24.55 -29.63 -14.84
N GLU A 203 -24.47 -29.01 -16.02
CA GLU A 203 -23.70 -29.52 -17.17
C GLU A 203 -22.21 -29.65 -16.85
N LYS A 204 -21.63 -28.65 -16.17
CA LYS A 204 -20.22 -28.65 -15.76
C LYS A 204 -19.91 -29.76 -14.75
N ILE A 205 -20.81 -29.98 -13.78
CA ILE A 205 -20.69 -31.09 -12.82
C ILE A 205 -20.80 -32.44 -13.53
N LYS A 206 -21.78 -32.62 -14.42
CA LYS A 206 -21.93 -33.84 -15.22
C LYS A 206 -20.68 -34.13 -16.04
N HIS A 207 -20.15 -33.11 -16.72
CA HIS A 207 -18.91 -33.23 -17.49
C HIS A 207 -17.69 -33.56 -16.60
N ALA A 208 -17.57 -32.95 -15.42
CA ALA A 208 -16.52 -33.30 -14.46
C ALA A 208 -16.62 -34.76 -13.96
N HIS A 209 -17.84 -35.26 -13.70
CA HIS A 209 -18.05 -36.68 -13.37
C HIS A 209 -17.66 -37.60 -14.52
N THR A 210 -17.97 -37.23 -15.76
CA THR A 210 -17.53 -37.99 -16.94
C THR A 210 -16.01 -38.03 -17.01
N LEU A 211 -15.32 -36.87 -16.92
CA LEU A 211 -13.86 -36.80 -16.93
C LEU A 211 -13.22 -37.60 -15.80
N TYR A 212 -13.76 -37.52 -14.58
CA TYR A 212 -13.27 -38.27 -13.43
C TYR A 212 -13.46 -39.78 -13.61
N SER A 213 -14.61 -40.19 -14.16
CA SER A 213 -14.88 -41.59 -14.49
C SER A 213 -13.91 -42.08 -15.56
N CYS A 214 -13.65 -41.29 -16.60
CA CYS A 214 -12.67 -41.61 -17.62
C CYS A 214 -11.25 -41.70 -17.07
N LYS A 215 -10.85 -40.79 -16.18
CA LYS A 215 -9.56 -40.85 -15.49
C LYS A 215 -9.36 -42.16 -14.73
N LYS A 216 -10.40 -42.72 -14.10
CA LYS A 216 -10.32 -44.03 -13.41
C LYS A 216 -10.03 -45.19 -14.36
N HIS A 217 -10.52 -45.13 -15.60
CA HIS A 217 -10.28 -46.16 -16.61
C HIS A 217 -8.88 -46.04 -17.23
N VAL A 218 -8.24 -44.88 -17.12
CA VAL A 218 -6.89 -44.60 -17.64
C VAL A 218 -5.83 -44.62 -16.51
N ARG A 219 -6.03 -45.43 -15.46
CA ARG A 219 -5.07 -45.55 -14.35
C ARG A 219 -3.71 -46.11 -14.84
N GLY A 220 -2.62 -45.42 -14.47
CA GLY A 220 -1.23 -45.74 -14.85
C GLY A 220 -0.70 -44.91 -16.02
N LEU A 221 -0.88 -43.59 -15.96
CA LEU A 221 -0.35 -42.60 -16.93
C LEU A 221 0.15 -41.34 -16.19
N ASP A 222 0.33 -41.43 -14.86
CA ASP A 222 1.05 -40.39 -14.12
C ASP A 222 2.49 -40.41 -14.65
N ARG A 223 2.88 -39.31 -15.30
CA ARG A 223 4.08 -39.12 -16.14
C ARG A 223 5.44 -39.45 -15.48
N ALA A 224 5.46 -39.91 -14.23
CA ALA A 224 6.68 -40.19 -13.50
C ALA A 224 7.12 -41.67 -13.52
N GLU A 225 6.25 -42.63 -13.88
CA GLU A 225 6.57 -44.06 -13.69
C GLU A 225 6.62 -44.93 -14.96
N ASP A 226 6.14 -44.47 -16.11
CA ASP A 226 6.04 -45.34 -17.31
C ASP A 226 6.77 -44.76 -18.54
N GLU A 227 8.11 -44.79 -18.55
CA GLU A 227 8.91 -44.72 -19.78
C GLU A 227 9.40 -46.13 -20.17
N GLY A 228 9.20 -46.54 -21.44
CA GLY A 228 9.76 -47.78 -22.01
C GLY A 228 8.76 -48.73 -22.68
N ILE A 229 9.20 -49.97 -22.92
CA ILE A 229 8.47 -51.02 -23.68
C ILE A 229 7.14 -51.41 -23.02
N ALA A 230 7.02 -51.25 -21.70
CA ALA A 230 5.79 -51.52 -20.95
C ALA A 230 4.64 -50.57 -21.37
N TRP A 231 4.95 -49.29 -21.58
CA TRP A 231 3.99 -48.31 -22.10
C TRP A 231 3.51 -48.68 -23.51
N LEU A 232 4.45 -49.07 -24.38
CA LEU A 232 4.14 -49.45 -25.77
C LEU A 232 3.27 -50.71 -25.83
N LYS A 233 3.58 -51.73 -25.02
CA LYS A 233 2.77 -52.94 -24.88
C LYS A 233 1.37 -52.62 -24.38
N LYS A 234 1.24 -51.80 -23.33
CA LYS A 234 -0.06 -51.42 -22.76
C LYS A 234 -0.93 -50.67 -23.77
N ARG A 235 -0.33 -49.78 -24.57
CA ARG A 235 -1.03 -49.07 -25.64
C ARG A 235 -1.45 -49.97 -26.79
N TRP A 236 -0.63 -50.96 -27.13
CA TRP A 236 -0.97 -52.01 -28.10
C TRP A 236 -2.15 -52.87 -27.64
N TRP A 237 -2.22 -53.23 -26.36
CA TRP A 237 -3.36 -53.97 -25.80
C TRP A 237 -4.65 -53.16 -25.85
N GLU A 238 -4.62 -51.87 -25.53
CA GLU A 238 -5.80 -51.00 -25.62
C GLU A 238 -6.28 -50.82 -27.07
N ILE A 239 -5.36 -50.67 -28.03
CA ILE A 239 -5.70 -50.62 -29.47
C ILE A 239 -6.30 -51.96 -29.92
N SER A 240 -5.69 -53.09 -29.52
CA SER A 240 -6.22 -54.42 -29.80
C SER A 240 -7.63 -54.62 -29.23
N GLU A 241 -7.88 -54.12 -28.01
CA GLU A 241 -9.18 -54.24 -27.34
C GLU A 241 -10.24 -53.38 -28.04
N VAL A 242 -9.89 -52.15 -28.45
CA VAL A 242 -10.77 -51.27 -29.26
C VAL A 242 -11.05 -51.86 -30.64
N VAL A 243 -10.04 -52.43 -31.32
CA VAL A 243 -10.21 -53.11 -32.61
C VAL A 243 -11.08 -54.36 -32.47
N SER A 244 -10.94 -55.11 -31.36
CA SER A 244 -11.78 -56.28 -31.09
C SER A 244 -13.25 -55.92 -30.82
N HIS A 245 -13.50 -54.74 -30.23
CA HIS A 245 -14.85 -54.22 -29.99
C HIS A 245 -15.47 -53.50 -31.20
N PHE A 246 -14.69 -53.17 -32.22
CA PHE A 246 -15.19 -52.56 -33.46
C PHE A 246 -16.05 -53.52 -34.31
N ASN A 247 -15.91 -54.84 -34.08
CA ASN A 247 -16.65 -55.88 -34.81
C ASN A 247 -17.98 -56.27 -34.13
N VAL A 248 -18.42 -55.55 -33.09
CA VAL A 248 -19.70 -55.82 -32.40
C VAL A 248 -20.71 -54.73 -32.80
N PRO A 249 -21.93 -55.08 -33.27
CA PRO A 249 -22.94 -54.09 -33.62
C PRO A 249 -23.30 -53.22 -32.42
N GLU A 250 -23.52 -51.93 -32.68
CA GLU A 250 -23.88 -50.92 -31.70
C GLU A 250 -25.17 -51.26 -30.96
N ASP A 251 -25.07 -52.00 -29.85
CA ASP A 251 -26.13 -51.95 -28.85
C ASP A 251 -25.61 -52.23 -27.43
N GLN A 252 -25.96 -51.30 -26.54
CA GLN A 252 -26.08 -51.42 -25.08
C GLN A 252 -24.91 -51.15 -24.12
N HIS A 253 -23.69 -50.77 -24.52
CA HIS A 253 -22.76 -50.15 -23.57
C HIS A 253 -22.02 -48.95 -24.15
N SER A 254 -22.72 -47.81 -24.21
CA SER A 254 -22.05 -46.53 -24.44
C SER A 254 -21.17 -46.18 -23.23
N LYS A 255 -19.92 -46.68 -23.22
CA LYS A 255 -18.89 -46.22 -22.29
C LYS A 255 -18.78 -44.70 -22.48
N PRO A 256 -19.02 -43.88 -21.45
CA PRO A 256 -19.11 -42.42 -21.60
C PRO A 256 -17.81 -41.78 -22.11
N CYS A 257 -16.68 -42.48 -22.06
CA CYS A 257 -15.39 -42.00 -22.57
C CYS A 257 -15.26 -42.03 -24.10
N LEU A 258 -16.05 -42.85 -24.80
CA LEU A 258 -15.99 -42.94 -26.27
C LEU A 258 -16.72 -41.79 -26.98
N LYS A 259 -17.48 -40.97 -26.23
CA LYS A 259 -18.27 -39.83 -26.75
C LYS A 259 -17.60 -38.47 -26.50
N LEU A 260 -16.38 -38.42 -25.97
CA LEU A 260 -15.64 -37.17 -25.83
C LEU A 260 -15.11 -36.77 -27.21
N VAL A 261 -15.31 -35.51 -27.59
CA VAL A 261 -14.75 -34.92 -28.83
C VAL A 261 -13.22 -35.07 -28.78
N GLU A 262 -12.56 -35.33 -29.92
CA GLU A 262 -11.10 -35.56 -30.00
C GLU A 262 -10.26 -34.45 -29.32
N GLU A 263 -10.79 -33.23 -29.23
CA GLU A 263 -10.17 -32.08 -28.55
C GLU A 263 -10.29 -32.10 -27.02
N GLU A 264 -11.20 -32.90 -26.44
CA GLU A 264 -11.44 -33.05 -25.00
C GLU A 264 -10.82 -34.36 -24.47
N VAL A 265 -9.48 -34.45 -24.54
CA VAL A 265 -8.74 -35.59 -23.96
C VAL A 265 -8.79 -35.53 -22.44
N VAL A 266 -8.79 -36.68 -21.76
CA VAL A 266 -8.78 -36.82 -20.28
C VAL A 266 -7.74 -35.92 -19.57
N TYR A 267 -6.67 -35.54 -20.27
CA TYR A 267 -5.58 -34.69 -19.76
C TYR A 267 -5.69 -33.20 -20.11
N HIS A 268 -6.43 -32.84 -21.17
CA HIS A 268 -6.50 -31.47 -21.68
C HIS A 268 -7.96 -31.10 -21.97
N CYS A 269 -8.55 -30.28 -21.10
CA CYS A 269 -9.90 -29.75 -21.29
C CYS A 269 -9.81 -28.26 -21.67
N PRO A 270 -9.80 -27.91 -22.98
CA PRO A 270 -9.70 -26.52 -23.43
C PRO A 270 -10.94 -25.70 -23.05
N LYS A 271 -12.08 -26.36 -22.83
CA LYS A 271 -13.38 -25.75 -22.52
C LYS A 271 -13.39 -24.81 -21.31
N TYR A 272 -12.51 -25.05 -20.33
CA TYR A 272 -12.41 -24.24 -19.10
C TYR A 272 -11.05 -23.56 -18.93
N LEU A 273 -10.22 -23.51 -19.99
CA LEU A 273 -8.86 -22.96 -19.94
C LEU A 273 -8.82 -21.50 -19.44
N GLY A 274 -9.88 -20.73 -19.71
CA GLY A 274 -9.97 -19.32 -19.31
C GLY A 274 -10.32 -19.07 -17.84
N GLN A 275 -10.61 -20.10 -17.05
CA GLN A 275 -11.00 -19.95 -15.63
C GLN A 275 -9.80 -19.95 -14.68
N LEU A 276 -8.78 -20.77 -14.96
CA LEU A 276 -7.62 -20.97 -14.10
C LEU A 276 -6.34 -20.76 -14.92
N VAL A 277 -5.61 -19.70 -14.57
CA VAL A 277 -4.29 -19.37 -15.09
C VAL A 277 -3.25 -19.93 -14.14
N LEU A 278 -2.44 -20.86 -14.64
CA LEU A 278 -1.37 -21.49 -13.89
C LEU A 278 -0.18 -20.55 -13.76
N CYS A 279 0.42 -20.54 -12.57
CA CYS A 279 1.67 -19.84 -12.31
C CYS A 279 2.83 -20.52 -13.02
N THR A 280 3.74 -19.74 -13.60
CA THR A 280 4.99 -20.27 -14.17
C THR A 280 6.09 -20.34 -13.12
N ASP A 281 7.04 -21.28 -13.27
CA ASP A 281 8.10 -21.52 -12.26
C ASP A 281 8.99 -20.29 -11.98
N GLY A 282 9.06 -19.33 -12.92
CA GLY A 282 9.77 -18.06 -12.74
C GLY A 282 9.09 -17.11 -11.74
N GLU A 283 7.75 -17.10 -11.71
CA GLU A 283 6.95 -16.18 -10.88
C GLU A 283 6.88 -16.62 -9.40
N LEU A 284 7.13 -17.90 -9.12
CA LEU A 284 7.14 -18.47 -7.78
C LEU A 284 8.39 -18.08 -6.95
N ARG A 285 9.47 -17.64 -7.60
CA ARG A 285 10.74 -17.31 -6.92
C ARG A 285 10.69 -15.91 -6.31
N LYS A 286 10.34 -15.82 -5.03
CA LYS A 286 10.23 -14.54 -4.29
C LYS A 286 11.54 -13.86 -3.92
N HIS A 287 12.66 -14.58 -3.92
CA HIS A 287 13.94 -14.13 -3.37
C HIS A 287 15.08 -14.12 -4.39
N SER A 288 14.79 -14.28 -5.68
CA SER A 288 15.83 -14.14 -6.69
C SER A 288 16.14 -12.66 -6.93
N LEU A 289 17.43 -12.33 -6.96
CA LEU A 289 17.93 -11.01 -7.40
C LEU A 289 17.49 -10.70 -8.85
N PHE A 290 17.21 -11.75 -9.62
CA PHE A 290 16.85 -11.69 -11.03
C PHE A 290 15.41 -12.15 -11.28
N ALA A 291 14.72 -11.45 -12.18
CA ALA A 291 13.38 -11.78 -12.68
C ALA A 291 13.42 -12.84 -13.79
N SER A 292 14.50 -12.87 -14.59
CA SER A 292 14.73 -13.87 -15.62
C SER A 292 15.88 -14.80 -15.25
N VAL A 293 15.72 -16.09 -15.52
CA VAL A 293 16.78 -17.11 -15.38
C VAL A 293 17.61 -17.23 -16.67
N ARG A 294 17.08 -16.77 -17.80
CA ARG A 294 17.75 -16.76 -19.10
C ARG A 294 18.30 -15.37 -19.42
N PHE A 295 19.49 -15.32 -20.02
CA PHE A 295 20.08 -14.09 -20.53
C PHE A 295 19.11 -13.40 -21.51
N PRO A 296 18.90 -12.07 -21.40
CA PRO A 296 19.52 -11.12 -20.46
C PRO A 296 18.96 -11.18 -19.03
N LEU A 297 19.85 -11.02 -18.04
CA LEU A 297 19.57 -11.07 -16.60
C LEU A 297 18.84 -9.80 -16.14
N LEU A 298 17.51 -9.82 -16.01
CA LEU A 298 16.74 -8.65 -15.56
C LEU A 298 16.71 -8.57 -14.04
N LEU A 299 17.05 -7.42 -13.46
CA LEU A 299 17.05 -7.19 -12.01
C LEU A 299 15.66 -6.76 -11.51
N VAL A 300 15.25 -7.32 -10.37
CA VAL A 300 14.00 -6.92 -9.68
C VAL A 300 14.20 -5.59 -8.94
N PRO A 301 13.27 -4.61 -9.06
CA PRO A 301 13.33 -3.36 -8.31
C PRO A 301 13.26 -3.63 -6.80
N ASN A 302 13.99 -2.85 -6.00
CA ASN A 302 14.13 -3.02 -4.55
C ASN A 302 14.77 -4.34 -4.08
N SER A 303 15.52 -5.02 -4.95
CA SER A 303 16.44 -6.09 -4.52
C SER A 303 17.51 -5.52 -3.57
N SER A 304 18.11 -6.40 -2.75
CA SER A 304 19.20 -6.00 -1.83
C SER A 304 20.34 -5.31 -2.58
N PHE A 305 20.69 -5.82 -3.77
CA PHE A 305 21.66 -5.21 -4.67
C PHE A 305 21.23 -3.80 -5.11
N SER A 306 20.01 -3.63 -5.61
CA SER A 306 19.49 -2.33 -6.07
C SER A 306 19.48 -1.29 -4.94
N VAL A 307 19.15 -1.68 -3.71
CA VAL A 307 19.17 -0.79 -2.54
C VAL A 307 20.61 -0.33 -2.22
N VAL A 308 21.57 -1.25 -2.23
CA VAL A 308 22.99 -0.91 -1.99
C VAL A 308 23.53 -0.04 -3.11
N TRP A 309 23.25 -0.38 -4.37
CA TRP A 309 23.65 0.39 -5.55
C TRP A 309 23.11 1.83 -5.50
N ASN A 310 21.82 2.00 -5.21
CA ASN A 310 21.22 3.32 -5.06
C ASN A 310 21.90 4.14 -3.94
N ARG A 311 22.34 3.52 -2.85
CA ARG A 311 23.10 4.23 -1.80
C ARG A 311 24.48 4.68 -2.29
N ILE A 312 25.16 3.85 -3.08
CA ILE A 312 26.45 4.22 -3.70
C ILE A 312 26.23 5.41 -4.64
N VAL A 313 25.22 5.36 -5.51
CA VAL A 313 24.89 6.46 -6.42
C VAL A 313 24.55 7.74 -5.65
N VAL A 314 23.66 7.69 -4.64
CA VAL A 314 23.33 8.84 -3.79
C VAL A 314 24.58 9.42 -3.11
N ALA A 315 25.45 8.57 -2.57
CA ALA A 315 26.69 9.02 -1.94
C ALA A 315 27.62 9.70 -2.96
N THR A 316 27.78 9.13 -4.16
CA THR A 316 28.58 9.76 -5.22
C THR A 316 28.01 11.08 -5.68
N VAL A 317 26.70 11.20 -5.90
CA VAL A 317 26.05 12.46 -6.28
C VAL A 317 26.22 13.52 -5.19
N PHE A 318 26.14 13.14 -3.91
CA PHE A 318 26.40 14.05 -2.80
C PHE A 318 27.86 14.54 -2.77
N LEU A 319 28.83 13.64 -3.00
CA LEU A 319 30.24 14.01 -3.12
C LEU A 319 30.50 14.89 -4.36
N VAL A 320 29.82 14.61 -5.48
CA VAL A 320 29.89 15.40 -6.71
C VAL A 320 29.41 16.81 -6.44
N LEU A 321 28.27 16.97 -5.77
CA LEU A 321 27.74 18.27 -5.37
C LEU A 321 28.74 19.09 -4.53
N ILE A 322 29.46 18.46 -3.60
CA ILE A 322 30.41 19.14 -2.70
C ILE A 322 31.74 19.44 -3.38
N PHE A 323 32.27 18.53 -4.20
CA PHE A 323 33.65 18.63 -4.70
C PHE A 323 33.76 19.15 -6.12
N TYR A 324 32.75 19.01 -6.99
CA TYR A 324 32.86 19.50 -8.37
C TYR A 324 32.88 21.03 -8.47
N PRO A 325 31.87 21.77 -7.95
CA PRO A 325 31.83 23.22 -8.11
C PRO A 325 33.11 23.96 -7.65
N PRO A 326 33.69 23.69 -6.46
CA PRO A 326 34.88 24.42 -6.01
C PRO A 326 36.16 24.05 -6.75
N ASN A 327 36.32 22.80 -7.19
CA ASN A 327 37.55 22.35 -7.85
C ASN A 327 37.58 22.71 -9.34
N ILE A 328 36.41 22.86 -9.96
CA ILE A 328 36.27 23.30 -11.36
C ILE A 328 36.55 24.80 -11.52
N THR A 329 36.15 25.62 -10.55
CA THR A 329 36.36 27.08 -10.60
C THR A 329 37.76 27.50 -10.17
N ARG A 330 38.60 26.56 -9.74
CA ARG A 330 39.99 26.81 -9.37
C ARG A 330 40.88 26.84 -10.61
N PRO A 331 41.93 27.69 -10.60
CA PRO A 331 42.91 27.73 -11.68
C PRO A 331 43.78 26.47 -11.69
N ASP A 332 44.12 25.95 -10.50
CA ASP A 332 44.92 24.74 -10.32
C ASP A 332 44.05 23.61 -9.77
N VAL A 333 43.91 22.54 -10.57
CA VAL A 333 43.13 21.36 -10.19
C VAL A 333 44.02 20.36 -9.46
N PRO A 334 43.67 19.95 -8.23
CA PRO A 334 44.50 19.02 -7.49
C PRO A 334 44.44 17.61 -8.07
N VAL A 335 45.56 16.88 -8.04
CA VAL A 335 45.69 15.55 -8.66
C VAL A 335 44.66 14.54 -8.12
N TRP A 336 44.32 14.62 -6.82
CA TRP A 336 43.30 13.75 -6.22
C TRP A 336 41.90 13.92 -6.84
N PHE A 337 41.58 15.12 -7.35
CA PHE A 337 40.28 15.39 -7.96
C PHE A 337 40.12 14.69 -9.31
N ASN A 338 41.20 14.51 -10.08
CA ASN A 338 41.16 13.74 -11.32
C ASN A 338 40.78 12.28 -11.07
N PHE A 339 41.29 11.68 -9.99
CA PHE A 339 40.87 10.33 -9.56
C PHE A 339 39.39 10.30 -9.18
N PHE A 340 38.91 11.34 -8.50
CA PHE A 340 37.50 11.46 -8.15
C PHE A 340 36.60 11.64 -9.39
N GLN A 341 37.05 12.38 -10.40
CA GLN A 341 36.32 12.52 -11.67
C GLN A 341 36.15 11.17 -12.36
N PHE A 342 37.23 10.40 -12.47
CA PHE A 342 37.19 9.06 -13.06
C PHE A 342 36.25 8.13 -12.28
N TRP A 343 36.27 8.19 -10.94
CA TRP A 343 35.34 7.43 -10.10
C TRP A 343 33.88 7.80 -10.35
N ALA A 344 33.56 9.11 -10.38
CA ALA A 344 32.20 9.59 -10.61
C ALA A 344 31.69 9.16 -12.00
N ASP A 345 32.52 9.25 -13.03
CA ASP A 345 32.18 8.85 -14.40
C ASP A 345 31.88 7.34 -14.51
N ILE A 346 32.70 6.49 -13.86
CA ILE A 346 32.44 5.04 -13.79
C ILE A 346 31.09 4.77 -13.13
N VAL A 347 30.81 5.40 -11.99
CA VAL A 347 29.57 5.16 -11.26
C VAL A 347 28.35 5.64 -12.06
N TYR A 348 28.46 6.79 -12.74
CA TYR A 348 27.37 7.32 -13.56
C TYR A 348 27.10 6.44 -14.79
N LEU A 349 28.14 5.97 -15.47
CA LEU A 349 28.01 5.05 -16.60
C LEU A 349 27.43 3.70 -16.16
N ALA A 350 27.93 3.14 -15.06
CA ALA A 350 27.43 1.91 -14.49
C ALA A 350 25.96 2.04 -14.07
N ASP A 351 25.55 3.20 -13.57
CA ASP A 351 24.15 3.43 -13.18
C ASP A 351 23.21 3.47 -14.39
N VAL A 352 23.62 4.07 -15.51
CA VAL A 352 22.87 3.98 -16.78
C VAL A 352 22.71 2.51 -17.18
N CYS A 353 23.76 1.68 -17.09
CA CYS A 353 23.69 0.26 -17.39
C CYS A 353 22.76 -0.50 -16.43
N VAL A 354 22.87 -0.28 -15.12
CA VAL A 354 22.00 -0.91 -14.10
C VAL A 354 20.54 -0.51 -14.31
N SER A 355 20.27 0.74 -14.67
CA SER A 355 18.90 1.22 -14.93
C SER A 355 18.24 0.54 -16.14
N LEU A 356 19.02 0.21 -17.18
CA LEU A 356 18.57 -0.54 -18.36
C LEU A 356 18.27 -2.00 -18.03
N ILE A 357 18.96 -2.56 -17.03
CA ILE A 357 18.82 -3.96 -16.63
C ILE A 357 17.72 -4.15 -15.57
N THR A 358 17.31 -3.08 -14.88
CA THR A 358 16.28 -3.12 -13.81
C THR A 358 14.86 -2.96 -14.35
N THR A 359 13.97 -3.86 -13.97
CA THR A 359 12.55 -3.79 -14.35
C THR A 359 11.83 -2.65 -13.62
N MET A 360 10.74 -2.15 -14.22
CA MET A 360 9.93 -1.05 -13.65
C MET A 360 8.84 -1.60 -12.72
N GLU A 361 8.60 -0.93 -11.59
CA GLU A 361 7.63 -1.36 -10.56
C GLU A 361 6.17 -1.47 -11.05
N ASN A 362 5.82 -0.74 -12.12
CA ASN A 362 4.46 -0.66 -12.67
C ASN A 362 4.11 -1.77 -13.66
N GLN A 363 5.07 -2.61 -14.06
CA GLN A 363 4.74 -3.76 -14.90
C GLN A 363 4.26 -4.89 -13.99
N GLU A 364 2.93 -5.05 -13.92
CA GLU A 364 2.31 -6.23 -13.33
C GLU A 364 2.93 -7.49 -13.94
N THR A 365 3.00 -8.54 -13.12
CA THR A 365 3.66 -9.85 -13.27
C THR A 365 3.34 -10.58 -14.58
N GLY A 366 3.73 -10.01 -15.71
CA GLY A 366 3.75 -10.61 -17.02
C GLY A 366 5.19 -10.82 -17.48
N ARG A 367 5.35 -11.54 -18.59
CA ARG A 367 6.67 -11.81 -19.18
C ARG A 367 7.33 -10.49 -19.60
N VAL A 368 8.32 -10.04 -18.82
CA VAL A 368 9.09 -8.83 -19.11
C VAL A 368 10.21 -9.19 -20.09
N TYR A 369 10.11 -8.68 -21.32
CA TYR A 369 11.21 -8.75 -22.29
C TYR A 369 12.14 -7.55 -22.10
N PHE A 370 13.45 -7.74 -22.25
CA PHE A 370 14.43 -6.66 -22.16
C PHE A 370 14.11 -5.46 -23.08
N ALA A 371 13.69 -5.73 -24.32
CA ALA A 371 13.28 -4.68 -25.25
C ALA A 371 12.13 -3.82 -24.69
N SER A 372 11.14 -4.43 -24.05
CA SER A 372 10.02 -3.71 -23.45
C SER A 372 10.44 -2.83 -22.27
N VAL A 373 11.44 -3.26 -21.48
CA VAL A 373 12.02 -2.46 -20.39
C VAL A 373 12.79 -1.28 -20.95
N MET A 374 13.66 -1.52 -21.94
CA MET A 374 14.43 -0.47 -22.61
C MET A 374 13.50 0.61 -23.18
N PHE A 375 12.49 0.23 -23.96
CA PHE A 375 11.52 1.20 -24.51
C PHE A 375 10.75 1.95 -23.43
N ALA A 376 10.39 1.31 -22.33
CA ALA A 376 9.72 1.98 -21.22
C ALA A 376 10.65 2.97 -20.50
N ARG A 377 11.95 2.66 -20.37
CA ARG A 377 12.96 3.54 -19.77
C ARG A 377 13.24 4.76 -20.62
N PHE A 378 13.38 4.60 -21.94
CA PHE A 378 13.56 5.72 -22.88
C PHE A 378 12.36 6.66 -22.96
N LYS A 379 11.20 6.30 -22.41
CA LYS A 379 10.07 7.24 -22.26
C LYS A 379 10.19 8.12 -21.02
N ASN A 380 11.02 7.74 -20.05
CA ASN A 380 11.17 8.48 -18.80
C ASN A 380 12.18 9.62 -18.97
N VAL A 381 11.75 10.85 -18.66
CA VAL A 381 12.61 12.05 -18.73
C VAL A 381 13.85 11.93 -17.83
N TRP A 382 13.72 11.33 -16.65
CA TRP A 382 14.83 11.13 -15.72
C TRP A 382 15.97 10.29 -16.31
N PHE A 383 15.66 9.31 -17.15
CA PHE A 383 16.68 8.49 -17.81
C PHE A 383 17.48 9.29 -18.85
N PHE A 384 16.84 10.22 -19.56
CA PHE A 384 17.58 11.14 -20.44
C PHE A 384 18.51 12.07 -19.66
N ILE A 385 18.07 12.55 -18.49
CA ILE A 385 18.91 13.36 -17.60
C ILE A 385 20.13 12.55 -17.13
N ASP A 386 19.96 11.26 -16.81
CA ASP A 386 21.09 10.39 -16.44
C ASP A 386 22.10 10.26 -17.57
N ILE A 387 21.65 10.07 -18.81
CA ILE A 387 22.54 10.00 -19.98
C ILE A 387 23.30 11.32 -20.14
N LEU A 388 22.62 12.47 -20.09
CA LEU A 388 23.26 13.80 -20.21
C LEU A 388 24.25 14.11 -19.09
N SER A 389 24.00 13.57 -17.89
CA SER A 389 24.90 13.70 -16.75
C SER A 389 26.16 12.84 -16.88
N ALA A 390 26.08 11.73 -17.62
CA ALA A 390 27.17 10.78 -17.81
C ALA A 390 28.03 11.06 -19.06
N THR A 391 27.56 11.91 -19.98
CA THR A 391 28.30 12.25 -21.20
C THR A 391 29.49 13.16 -20.94
N TRP A 392 30.65 12.82 -21.51
CA TRP A 392 31.90 13.57 -21.36
C TRP A 392 32.01 14.73 -22.36
N PHE A 393 31.23 15.79 -22.14
CA PHE A 393 31.21 16.97 -23.03
C PHE A 393 32.56 17.71 -23.11
N GLU A 394 33.42 17.60 -22.10
CA GLU A 394 34.76 18.20 -22.06
C GLU A 394 35.71 17.65 -23.15
N THR A 395 35.51 16.41 -23.57
CA THR A 395 36.30 15.80 -24.65
C THR A 395 35.93 16.43 -26.00
N TYR A 396 34.67 16.79 -26.18
CA TYR A 396 34.18 17.44 -27.39
C TYR A 396 34.68 18.89 -27.49
N THR A 397 34.75 19.64 -26.39
CA THR A 397 35.29 21.01 -26.41
C THR A 397 36.77 21.05 -26.77
N ARG A 398 37.55 20.04 -26.34
CA ARG A 398 38.95 19.86 -26.76
C ARG A 398 39.05 19.57 -28.26
N LEU A 399 38.15 18.74 -28.80
CA LEU A 399 38.07 18.41 -30.23
C LEU A 399 37.71 19.64 -31.11
N ILE A 400 36.84 20.51 -30.61
CA ILE A 400 36.38 21.74 -31.31
C ILE A 400 37.44 22.86 -31.22
N GLY A 401 38.47 22.72 -30.40
CA GLY A 401 39.55 23.70 -30.26
C GLY A 401 39.27 24.82 -29.25
N MET A 402 38.36 24.62 -28.31
CA MET A 402 38.00 25.60 -27.27
C MET A 402 38.36 25.08 -25.86
N PRO A 403 39.67 24.98 -25.51
CA PRO A 403 40.12 24.40 -24.25
C PRO A 403 39.75 25.24 -23.01
N GLN A 404 39.42 26.52 -23.20
CA GLN A 404 39.06 27.44 -22.12
C GLN A 404 37.79 27.00 -21.36
N TYR A 405 36.85 26.35 -22.05
CA TYR A 405 35.59 25.88 -21.45
C TYR A 405 35.63 24.44 -20.95
N TYR A 406 36.80 23.80 -20.96
CA TYR A 406 36.96 22.39 -20.61
C TYR A 406 36.33 22.07 -19.24
N TYR A 407 36.62 22.89 -18.22
CA TYR A 407 36.11 22.67 -16.86
C TYR A 407 34.67 23.15 -16.67
N THR A 408 34.27 24.27 -17.30
CA THR A 408 32.90 24.80 -17.16
C THR A 408 31.84 23.82 -17.68
N VAL A 409 32.14 23.10 -18.76
CA VAL A 409 31.19 22.15 -19.35
C VAL A 409 30.92 20.93 -18.46
N GLN A 410 31.80 20.66 -17.49
CA GLN A 410 31.66 19.57 -16.52
C GLN A 410 30.55 19.80 -15.49
N PHE A 411 29.92 20.99 -15.46
CA PHE A 411 28.71 21.24 -14.66
C PHE A 411 27.53 20.32 -15.04
N ASN A 412 27.55 19.69 -16.22
CA ASN A 412 26.54 18.70 -16.62
C ASN A 412 26.41 17.53 -15.63
N ARG A 413 27.47 17.16 -14.90
CA ARG A 413 27.43 16.10 -13.88
C ARG A 413 26.54 16.44 -12.67
N LEU A 414 26.22 17.72 -12.46
CA LEU A 414 25.26 18.16 -11.43
C LEU A 414 23.80 17.89 -11.84
N LEU A 415 23.50 17.58 -13.09
CA LEU A 415 22.13 17.28 -13.52
C LEU A 415 21.51 16.11 -12.74
N LYS A 416 22.34 15.20 -12.22
CA LYS A 416 21.92 14.03 -11.43
C LYS A 416 21.52 14.33 -9.97
N ILE A 417 21.52 15.60 -9.54
CA ILE A 417 21.10 16.01 -8.19
C ILE A 417 19.71 15.52 -7.80
N TYR A 418 18.82 15.29 -8.79
CA TYR A 418 17.46 14.81 -8.53
C TYR A 418 17.42 13.50 -7.71
N VAL A 419 18.46 12.66 -7.78
CA VAL A 419 18.60 11.41 -7.02
C VAL A 419 18.68 11.65 -5.50
N LEU A 420 19.13 12.84 -5.06
CA LEU A 420 19.16 13.24 -3.64
C LEU A 420 17.75 13.47 -3.06
N PHE A 421 16.72 13.52 -3.90
CA PHE A 421 15.32 13.71 -3.50
C PHE A 421 14.52 12.41 -3.67
N PRO A 422 14.75 11.38 -2.82
CA PRO A 422 13.98 10.16 -2.90
C PRO A 422 12.51 10.42 -2.58
N ASN A 423 11.63 9.59 -3.14
CA ASN A 423 10.22 9.60 -2.79
C ASN A 423 10.01 9.27 -1.30
N TRP A 424 8.95 9.82 -0.72
CA TRP A 424 8.61 9.57 0.68
C TRP A 424 8.31 8.08 0.92
N SER A 425 8.96 7.52 1.94
CA SER A 425 8.71 6.18 2.44
C SER A 425 7.90 6.25 3.74
N PHE A 426 6.88 5.42 3.88
CA PHE A 426 5.98 5.37 5.05
C PHE A 426 6.70 5.31 6.41
N GLY A 427 7.89 4.69 6.48
CA GLY A 427 8.65 4.59 7.73
C GLY A 427 9.30 5.89 8.25
N LYS A 428 9.28 6.99 7.48
CA LYS A 428 9.82 8.28 7.89
C LYS A 428 8.68 9.27 8.14
N ASP A 429 8.77 10.08 9.18
CA ASP A 429 7.77 11.12 9.40
C ASP A 429 7.71 12.07 8.20
N PRO A 430 6.51 12.35 7.66
CA PRO A 430 6.37 13.17 6.46
C PRO A 430 6.83 14.61 6.71
N LEU A 431 6.66 15.12 7.93
CA LEU A 431 7.13 16.45 8.32
C LEU A 431 8.66 16.55 8.21
N ILE A 432 9.40 15.58 8.77
CA ILE A 432 10.87 15.56 8.71
C ILE A 432 11.33 15.42 7.26
N HIS A 433 10.70 14.54 6.49
CA HIS A 433 11.06 14.32 5.10
C HIS A 433 10.96 15.61 4.27
N VAL A 434 9.88 16.37 4.42
CA VAL A 434 9.69 17.59 3.64
C VAL A 434 10.55 18.75 4.16
N ILE A 435 10.78 18.86 5.48
CA ILE A 435 11.73 19.84 6.03
C ILE A 435 13.13 19.61 5.47
N VAL A 436 13.62 18.36 5.52
CA VAL A 436 14.93 18.00 4.95
C VAL A 436 14.96 18.33 3.45
N LYS A 437 13.90 18.03 2.71
CA LYS A 437 13.80 18.37 1.28
C LYS A 437 13.88 19.88 1.04
N VAL A 438 13.14 20.70 1.79
CA VAL A 438 13.16 22.16 1.66
C VAL A 438 14.53 22.74 2.01
N CYS A 439 15.14 22.30 3.11
CA CYS A 439 16.48 22.71 3.50
C CYS A 439 17.51 22.34 2.43
N LEU A 440 17.42 21.14 1.86
CA LEU A 440 18.33 20.64 0.84
C LEU A 440 18.17 21.41 -0.48
N ILE A 441 16.94 21.71 -0.92
CA ILE A 441 16.69 22.56 -2.11
C ILE A 441 17.32 23.94 -1.93
N HIS A 442 17.10 24.57 -0.78
CA HIS A 442 17.62 25.90 -0.52
C HIS A 442 19.16 25.90 -0.47
N LEU A 443 19.76 24.95 0.26
CA LEU A 443 21.21 24.83 0.36
C LEU A 443 21.87 24.55 -0.99
N ILE A 444 21.31 23.62 -1.79
CA ILE A 444 21.81 23.31 -3.13
C ILE A 444 21.73 24.54 -4.04
N PHE A 445 20.61 25.26 -4.02
CA PHE A 445 20.45 26.43 -4.87
C PHE A 445 21.53 27.48 -4.56
N VAL A 446 21.66 27.87 -3.30
CA VAL A 446 22.64 28.88 -2.84
C VAL A 446 24.07 28.41 -3.14
N TYR A 447 24.36 27.12 -2.97
CA TYR A 447 25.66 26.54 -3.26
C TYR A 447 26.00 26.53 -4.75
N ILE A 448 25.07 26.15 -5.62
CA ILE A 448 25.32 26.13 -7.07
C ILE A 448 25.39 27.56 -7.62
N THR A 449 24.53 28.47 -7.17
CA THR A 449 24.54 29.86 -7.66
C THR A 449 25.84 30.56 -7.32
N SER A 450 26.44 30.32 -6.15
CA SER A 450 27.70 30.98 -5.77
C SER A 450 28.88 30.54 -6.65
N TYR A 451 28.99 29.26 -6.98
CA TYR A 451 30.07 28.77 -7.87
C TYR A 451 29.78 29.05 -9.34
N LEU A 452 28.51 29.12 -9.74
CA LEU A 452 28.12 29.50 -11.10
C LEU A 452 28.40 30.99 -11.36
N THR A 453 28.13 31.88 -10.39
CA THR A 453 28.50 33.30 -10.54
C THR A 453 30.02 33.47 -10.60
N LEU A 454 30.79 32.70 -9.80
CA LEU A 454 32.24 32.69 -9.89
C LEU A 454 32.74 32.22 -11.27
N ALA A 455 32.15 31.14 -11.82
CA ALA A 455 32.49 30.67 -13.16
C ALA A 455 32.16 31.72 -14.23
N LEU A 456 31.04 32.43 -14.12
CA LEU A 456 30.67 33.49 -15.05
C LEU A 456 31.62 34.69 -15.00
N ILE A 457 32.11 35.06 -13.82
CA ILE A 457 33.13 36.12 -13.67
C ILE A 457 34.43 35.76 -14.40
N THR A 458 34.79 34.47 -14.48
CA THR A 458 35.99 34.05 -15.24
C THR A 458 35.80 34.13 -16.76
N ILE A 459 34.57 34.04 -17.24
CA ILE A 459 34.24 34.04 -18.68
C ILE A 459 33.95 35.46 -19.18
N ILE A 460 33.29 36.28 -18.35
CA ILE A 460 32.86 37.64 -18.68
C ILE A 460 33.73 38.62 -17.89
N PRO A 461 34.72 39.28 -18.52
CA PRO A 461 35.66 40.15 -17.83
C PRO A 461 35.03 41.43 -17.26
N ASP A 462 33.84 41.81 -17.73
CA ASP A 462 33.10 43.00 -17.28
C ASP A 462 32.37 42.81 -15.94
N LEU A 463 32.35 41.61 -15.37
CA LEU A 463 31.73 41.36 -14.08
C LEU A 463 32.69 41.67 -12.92
N SER A 464 32.22 42.47 -11.95
CA SER A 464 33.03 42.80 -10.78
C SER A 464 32.88 41.73 -9.68
N PRO A 465 33.96 41.08 -9.21
CA PRO A 465 33.84 40.07 -8.15
C PRO A 465 33.46 40.65 -6.78
N VAL A 466 33.82 41.91 -6.54
CA VAL A 466 33.57 42.63 -5.28
C VAL A 466 32.07 42.81 -5.03
N SER A 467 31.26 42.94 -6.09
CA SER A 467 29.81 43.11 -5.97
C SER A 467 29.07 41.84 -5.54
N PHE A 468 29.67 40.66 -5.73
CA PHE A 468 29.03 39.37 -5.43
C PHE A 468 29.61 38.63 -4.22
N PHE A 469 30.88 38.83 -3.89
CA PHE A 469 31.58 38.09 -2.83
C PHE A 469 32.18 38.97 -1.73
N GLY A 470 32.05 40.30 -1.84
CA GLY A 470 32.68 41.22 -0.89
C GLY A 470 34.20 41.30 -1.05
N GLU A 471 34.85 42.01 -0.12
CA GLU A 471 36.31 42.00 0.01
C GLU A 471 36.75 40.73 0.74
N ILE A 472 37.17 39.71 0.01
CA ILE A 472 37.76 38.50 0.61
C ILE A 472 39.17 38.83 1.11
N PHE A 473 39.47 38.53 2.38
CA PHE A 473 40.78 38.77 2.98
C PHE A 473 41.84 37.83 2.39
N CYS A 474 42.80 38.41 1.68
CA CYS A 474 43.89 37.70 1.03
C CYS A 474 45.11 37.57 1.94
N ASN A 475 45.83 36.43 1.86
CA ASN A 475 47.20 36.37 2.34
C ASN A 475 48.06 37.39 1.59
N ARG A 476 48.98 38.05 2.31
CA ARG A 476 49.77 39.20 1.83
C ARG A 476 50.64 38.92 0.58
N GLU A 477 50.80 37.66 0.19
CA GLU A 477 51.64 37.22 -0.94
C GLU A 477 50.90 37.11 -2.30
N VAL A 478 49.57 37.26 -2.33
CA VAL A 478 48.76 37.10 -3.55
C VAL A 478 48.23 38.45 -4.04
N PRO A 479 48.35 38.79 -5.34
CA PRO A 479 47.75 40.01 -5.87
C PRO A 479 46.22 40.00 -5.70
N LYS A 480 45.64 41.13 -5.29
CA LYS A 480 44.21 41.27 -4.94
C LYS A 480 43.25 40.69 -6.02
N ASN A 481 43.62 40.79 -7.30
CA ASN A 481 42.81 40.31 -8.42
C ASN A 481 42.80 38.77 -8.58
N GLN A 482 43.77 38.04 -8.00
CA GLN A 482 43.89 36.57 -8.10
C GLN A 482 43.51 35.83 -6.80
N CYS A 483 43.17 36.59 -5.77
CA CYS A 483 42.98 36.08 -4.42
C CYS A 483 41.76 35.15 -4.28
N ILE A 484 40.66 35.49 -4.95
CA ILE A 484 39.40 34.71 -4.93
C ILE A 484 39.61 33.30 -5.53
N TYR A 485 40.57 33.17 -6.44
CA TYR A 485 40.85 31.95 -7.18
C TYR A 485 41.84 31.01 -6.46
N LYS A 486 42.62 31.51 -5.49
CA LYS A 486 43.59 30.71 -4.71
C LYS A 486 43.05 30.17 -3.38
N VAL A 487 41.74 30.33 -3.14
CA VAL A 487 41.08 29.92 -1.91
C VAL A 487 41.10 28.38 -1.73
N HIS A 488 41.66 27.90 -0.62
CA HIS A 488 41.92 26.49 -0.36
C HIS A 488 40.71 25.71 0.19
N HIS A 489 39.72 26.37 0.79
CA HIS A 489 38.57 25.69 1.41
C HIS A 489 37.30 25.66 0.54
N VAL A 490 36.60 24.51 0.56
CA VAL A 490 35.40 24.20 -0.25
C VAL A 490 34.17 25.05 0.09
N PHE A 491 34.14 25.72 1.25
CA PHE A 491 32.98 26.47 1.73
C PHE A 491 33.19 27.98 1.83
N GLU A 492 34.42 28.48 1.59
CA GLU A 492 34.72 29.90 1.80
C GLU A 492 34.00 30.81 0.80
N ILE A 493 34.03 30.46 -0.49
CA ILE A 493 33.32 31.21 -1.55
C ILE A 493 31.80 31.18 -1.31
N PHE A 494 31.28 30.02 -0.91
CA PHE A 494 29.88 29.85 -0.54
C PHE A 494 29.50 30.75 0.64
N LEU A 495 30.34 30.80 1.69
CA LEU A 495 30.07 31.60 2.88
C LEU A 495 30.16 33.11 2.56
N ALA A 496 31.15 33.53 1.76
CA ALA A 496 31.27 34.90 1.28
C ALA A 496 30.04 35.35 0.49
N TRP A 497 29.56 34.50 -0.42
CA TRP A 497 28.34 34.75 -1.19
C TRP A 497 27.10 34.87 -0.30
N VAL A 498 26.95 33.97 0.69
CA VAL A 498 25.81 34.00 1.62
C VAL A 498 25.81 35.28 2.45
N LEU A 499 26.97 35.72 2.94
CA LEU A 499 27.11 36.96 3.71
C LEU A 499 26.75 38.17 2.85
N GLU A 500 27.27 38.25 1.62
CA GLU A 500 26.98 39.38 0.74
C GLU A 500 25.51 39.39 0.30
N PHE A 501 24.91 38.23 0.04
CA PHE A 501 23.49 38.12 -0.29
C PHE A 501 22.57 38.52 0.88
N LEU A 502 22.99 38.30 2.13
CA LEU A 502 22.21 38.65 3.32
C LEU A 502 22.35 40.12 3.73
N PHE A 503 23.56 40.68 3.65
CA PHE A 503 23.86 42.01 4.16
C PHE A 503 23.93 43.09 3.08
N SER A 504 24.16 42.70 1.81
CA SER A 504 24.24 43.58 0.63
C SER A 504 25.05 44.85 0.92
N HIS A 505 26.28 44.70 1.39
CA HIS A 505 27.09 45.84 1.82
C HIS A 505 27.68 46.59 0.62
N ASN A 506 28.03 45.85 -0.43
CA ASN A 506 28.62 46.40 -1.64
C ASN A 506 27.56 46.69 -2.71
N THR A 507 27.66 47.87 -3.32
CA THR A 507 26.81 48.27 -4.44
C THR A 507 27.36 47.75 -5.77
N THR A 508 26.46 47.36 -6.68
CA THR A 508 26.83 46.94 -8.04
C THR A 508 27.42 48.12 -8.81
N GLN A 509 28.59 47.90 -9.44
CA GLN A 509 29.33 48.96 -10.13
C GLN A 509 28.99 49.03 -11.63
N ASN A 510 28.75 47.87 -12.26
CA ASN A 510 28.55 47.77 -13.71
C ASN A 510 27.10 47.41 -14.08
N LEU A 511 26.68 47.77 -15.30
CA LEU A 511 25.36 47.41 -15.84
C LEU A 511 25.18 45.89 -15.98
N THR A 512 26.25 45.18 -16.35
CA THR A 512 26.31 43.70 -16.41
C THR A 512 26.08 43.06 -15.03
N ASP A 513 26.66 43.64 -13.96
CA ASP A 513 26.45 43.20 -12.57
C ASP A 513 24.98 43.37 -12.16
N VAL A 514 24.34 44.48 -12.56
CA VAL A 514 22.91 44.72 -12.31
C VAL A 514 22.05 43.65 -12.98
N TYR A 515 22.32 43.29 -14.24
CA TYR A 515 21.57 42.23 -14.92
C TYR A 515 21.76 40.86 -14.25
N MET A 516 22.99 40.49 -13.91
CA MET A 516 23.25 39.20 -13.26
C MET A 516 22.69 39.12 -11.83
N SER A 517 22.78 40.21 -11.07
CA SER A 517 22.20 40.32 -9.73
C SER A 517 20.67 40.23 -9.78
N THR A 518 20.01 40.97 -10.68
CA THR A 518 18.55 40.92 -10.82
C THR A 518 18.04 39.53 -11.19
N VAL A 519 18.71 38.83 -12.11
CA VAL A 519 18.38 37.45 -12.47
C VAL A 519 18.55 36.51 -11.28
N THR A 520 19.67 36.61 -10.56
CA THR A 520 19.98 35.75 -9.40
C THR A 520 18.98 35.98 -8.26
N VAL A 521 18.66 37.23 -7.94
CA VAL A 521 17.67 37.61 -6.93
C VAL A 521 16.27 37.14 -7.32
N TYR A 522 15.90 37.25 -8.61
CA TYR A 522 14.60 36.77 -9.10
C TYR A 522 14.43 35.25 -8.89
N PHE A 523 15.41 34.44 -9.29
CA PHE A 523 15.36 32.99 -9.06
C PHE A 523 15.43 32.64 -7.56
N GLY A 524 16.23 33.38 -6.78
CA GLY A 524 16.26 33.24 -5.33
C GLY A 524 14.91 33.50 -4.67
N TYR A 525 14.20 34.53 -5.13
CA TYR A 525 12.85 34.88 -4.67
C TYR A 525 11.83 33.77 -4.99
N LEU A 526 11.85 33.20 -6.20
CA LEU A 526 10.96 32.10 -6.57
C LEU A 526 11.16 30.87 -5.67
N ILE A 527 12.41 30.50 -5.41
CA ILE A 527 12.75 29.36 -4.55
C ILE A 527 12.39 29.65 -3.10
N PHE A 528 12.64 30.87 -2.62
CA PHE A 528 12.25 31.28 -1.28
C PHE A 528 10.73 31.18 -1.07
N ILE A 529 9.92 31.68 -2.02
CA ILE A 529 8.46 31.55 -1.95
C ILE A 529 8.05 30.07 -1.95
N TYR A 530 8.63 29.25 -2.83
CA TYR A 530 8.33 27.82 -2.88
C TYR A 530 8.63 27.14 -1.53
N CYS A 531 9.82 27.36 -0.97
CA CYS A 531 10.23 26.81 0.32
C CYS A 531 9.32 27.29 1.45
N LYS A 532 9.00 28.58 1.51
CA LYS A 532 8.14 29.19 2.53
C LYS A 532 6.71 28.65 2.46
N THR A 533 6.13 28.59 1.26
CA THR A 533 4.76 28.07 1.04
C THR A 533 4.67 26.58 1.36
N ALA A 534 5.68 25.80 0.98
CA ALA A 534 5.77 24.38 1.36
C ALA A 534 5.80 24.21 2.89
N LEU A 535 6.65 24.95 3.60
CA LEU A 535 6.73 24.92 5.06
C LEU A 535 5.40 25.28 5.73
N ILE A 536 4.77 26.39 5.33
CA ILE A 536 3.47 26.82 5.87
C ILE A 536 2.40 25.74 5.62
N GLY A 537 2.37 25.17 4.40
CA GLY A 537 1.44 24.11 4.03
C GLY A 537 1.58 22.87 4.92
N ILE A 538 2.82 22.47 5.24
CA ILE A 538 3.12 21.32 6.12
C ILE A 538 2.70 21.59 7.56
N PHE A 539 3.07 22.76 8.10
CA PHE A 539 2.70 23.14 9.46
C PHE A 539 1.18 23.18 9.62
N HIS A 540 0.48 23.70 8.62
CA HIS A 540 -0.99 23.65 8.59
C HIS A 540 -1.49 22.20 8.55
N ALA A 541 -1.05 21.40 7.56
CA ALA A 541 -1.47 20.02 7.36
C ALA A 541 -1.29 19.15 8.61
N SER A 542 -0.11 19.21 9.23
CA SER A 542 0.23 18.46 10.46
C SER A 542 -0.65 18.83 11.64
N ASN A 543 -1.07 20.09 11.75
CA ASN A 543 -1.85 20.58 12.88
C ASN A 543 -3.36 20.64 12.62
N THR A 544 -3.83 20.34 11.41
CA THR A 544 -5.26 20.41 11.05
C THR A 544 -6.16 19.61 12.00
N GLY A 545 -5.79 18.38 12.35
CA GLY A 545 -6.57 17.54 13.26
C GLY A 545 -6.69 18.14 14.67
N ILE A 546 -5.58 18.68 15.17
CA ILE A 546 -5.51 19.35 16.48
C ILE A 546 -6.37 20.62 16.49
N SER A 547 -6.21 21.47 15.47
CA SER A 547 -6.97 22.71 15.36
C SER A 547 -8.48 22.45 15.21
N LYS A 548 -8.88 21.44 14.43
CA LYS A 548 -10.29 21.04 14.31
C LYS A 548 -10.86 20.57 15.65
N TYR A 549 -10.10 19.80 16.42
CA TYR A 549 -10.55 19.34 17.74
C TYR A 549 -10.67 20.50 18.74
N GLN A 550 -9.67 21.38 18.80
CA GLN A 550 -9.72 22.56 19.66
C GLN A 550 -10.92 23.46 19.32
N TYR A 551 -11.14 23.70 18.03
CA TYR A 551 -12.29 24.46 17.53
C TYR A 551 -13.61 23.79 17.95
N PHE A 552 -13.71 22.46 17.81
CA PHE A 552 -14.87 21.69 18.25
C PHE A 552 -15.12 21.83 19.76
N VAL A 553 -14.09 21.70 20.59
CA VAL A 553 -14.20 21.85 22.06
C VAL A 553 -14.62 23.28 22.44
N ILE A 554 -14.05 24.31 21.80
CA ILE A 554 -14.41 25.71 22.06
C ILE A 554 -15.86 25.96 21.66
N ASN A 555 -16.29 25.52 20.48
CA ASN A 555 -17.66 25.71 20.02
C ASN A 555 -18.68 25.03 20.93
N ILE A 556 -18.41 23.78 21.31
CA ILE A 556 -19.22 23.06 22.27
C ILE A 556 -19.26 23.84 23.58
N THR A 557 -18.12 24.13 24.20
CA THR A 557 -18.12 24.81 25.50
C THR A 557 -18.83 26.16 25.48
N ASN A 558 -18.71 26.93 24.39
CA ASN A 558 -19.44 28.18 24.19
C ASN A 558 -20.95 27.96 24.05
N HIS A 559 -21.36 26.98 23.24
CA HIS A 559 -22.77 26.59 23.10
C HIS A 559 -23.37 26.19 24.45
N TYR A 560 -22.70 25.32 25.21
CA TYR A 560 -23.16 24.88 26.53
C TYR A 560 -23.26 26.02 27.55
N LYS A 561 -22.37 27.02 27.47
CA LYS A 561 -22.43 28.23 28.31
C LYS A 561 -23.65 29.10 27.94
N GLN A 562 -23.95 29.26 26.65
CA GLN A 562 -25.12 30.02 26.19
C GLN A 562 -26.43 29.42 26.71
N PHE A 563 -26.56 28.09 26.70
CA PHE A 563 -27.75 27.39 27.20
C PHE A 563 -27.78 27.19 28.73
N LYS A 564 -26.81 27.74 29.49
CA LYS A 564 -26.73 27.65 30.96
C LYS A 564 -26.92 26.22 31.51
N ILE A 565 -26.29 25.24 30.87
CA ILE A 565 -26.40 23.83 31.26
C ILE A 565 -25.77 23.57 32.63
N HIS A 566 -26.33 22.62 33.39
CA HIS A 566 -25.89 22.28 34.74
C HIS A 566 -24.36 22.04 34.83
N PRO A 567 -23.67 22.63 35.83
CA PRO A 567 -22.21 22.62 35.91
C PRO A 567 -21.62 21.20 36.02
N GLU A 568 -22.33 20.26 36.64
CA GLU A 568 -21.87 18.88 36.75
C GLU A 568 -21.82 18.15 35.39
N LEU A 569 -22.75 18.47 34.48
CA LEU A 569 -22.72 17.92 33.13
C LEU A 569 -21.54 18.49 32.33
N LEU A 570 -21.25 19.78 32.51
CA LEU A 570 -20.08 20.42 31.91
C LEU A 570 -18.77 19.81 32.43
N ARG A 571 -18.67 19.52 33.73
CA ARG A 571 -17.52 18.80 34.31
C ARG A 571 -17.39 17.40 33.72
N ARG A 572 -18.50 16.66 33.55
CA ARG A 572 -18.50 15.34 32.90
C ARG A 572 -18.03 15.42 31.46
N LEU A 573 -18.51 16.39 30.68
CA LEU A 573 -18.10 16.62 29.29
C LEU A 573 -16.61 16.97 29.20
N ASN A 574 -16.12 17.84 30.09
CA ASN A 574 -14.69 18.18 30.15
C ASN A 574 -13.81 16.98 30.50
N ARG A 575 -14.26 16.10 31.41
CA ARG A 575 -13.56 14.83 31.69
C ARG A 575 -13.50 13.93 30.46
N TYR A 576 -14.60 13.81 29.73
CA TYR A 576 -14.65 13.07 28.47
C TYR A 576 -13.65 13.64 27.45
N MET A 577 -13.73 14.93 27.14
CA MET A 577 -12.84 15.57 26.17
C MET A 577 -11.36 15.44 26.57
N LYS A 578 -11.01 15.68 27.85
CA LYS A 578 -9.64 15.50 28.33
C LYS A 578 -9.14 14.06 28.20
N CYS A 579 -10.00 13.08 28.45
CA CYS A 579 -9.67 11.65 28.29
C CYS A 579 -9.35 11.33 26.82
N HIS A 580 -10.23 11.73 25.90
CA HIS A 580 -10.05 11.50 24.47
C HIS A 580 -8.83 12.26 23.89
N TRP A 581 -8.54 13.46 24.41
CA TRP A 581 -7.32 14.19 24.08
C TRP A 581 -6.05 13.45 24.52
N LYS A 582 -6.05 12.89 25.74
CA LYS A 582 -4.90 12.16 26.30
C LYS A 582 -4.49 10.94 25.47
N TYR A 583 -5.46 10.15 24.99
CA TYR A 583 -5.19 8.91 24.28
C TYR A 583 -5.10 9.06 22.75
N TYR A 584 -5.98 9.86 22.15
CA TYR A 584 -6.14 9.92 20.69
C TYR A 584 -6.01 11.33 20.11
N ARG A 585 -5.57 12.32 20.91
CA ARG A 585 -5.55 13.74 20.54
C ARG A 585 -6.90 14.23 19.97
N GLY A 586 -8.00 13.61 20.40
CA GLY A 586 -9.37 13.96 20.02
C GLY A 586 -9.83 13.51 18.62
N MET A 587 -9.02 12.74 17.90
CA MET A 587 -9.36 12.26 16.54
C MET A 587 -10.52 11.27 16.52
N ASP A 588 -10.66 10.48 17.57
CA ASP A 588 -11.74 9.52 17.77
C ASP A 588 -13.10 10.18 17.97
N VAL A 589 -13.14 11.36 18.61
CA VAL A 589 -14.38 12.15 18.74
C VAL A 589 -14.78 12.76 17.41
N LEU A 590 -13.81 13.23 16.60
CA LEU A 590 -14.06 13.78 15.27
C LEU A 590 -14.44 12.69 14.25
N TYR A 591 -13.82 11.51 14.36
CA TYR A 591 -13.94 10.40 13.42
C TYR A 591 -14.19 9.08 14.17
N PRO A 592 -15.39 8.84 14.70
CA PRO A 592 -15.66 7.70 15.59
C PRO A 592 -15.62 6.32 14.93
N ASN A 593 -15.59 6.24 13.60
CA ASN A 593 -15.66 4.98 12.85
C ASN A 593 -14.52 4.82 11.83
N VAL A 594 -13.29 5.16 12.20
CA VAL A 594 -12.12 5.05 11.29
C VAL A 594 -12.04 3.66 10.64
N LEU A 595 -12.19 2.61 11.45
CA LEU A 595 -12.01 1.22 11.00
C LEU A 595 -13.18 0.65 10.20
N LYS A 596 -14.35 1.29 10.17
CA LYS A 596 -15.49 0.83 9.34
C LYS A 596 -15.13 0.86 7.85
N ASN A 597 -14.22 1.77 7.49
CA ASN A 597 -13.77 1.95 6.12
C ASN A 597 -12.52 1.13 5.78
N GLU A 598 -11.97 0.37 6.72
CA GLU A 598 -10.76 -0.43 6.48
C GLU A 598 -11.10 -1.85 5.99
N PRO A 599 -10.21 -2.52 5.24
CA PRO A 599 -10.35 -3.92 4.88
C PRO A 599 -10.62 -4.83 6.09
N TYR A 600 -11.41 -5.88 5.87
CA TYR A 600 -11.81 -6.82 6.92
C TYR A 600 -10.63 -7.41 7.67
N ASP A 601 -9.54 -7.74 6.96
CA ASP A 601 -8.36 -8.36 7.57
C ASP A 601 -7.64 -7.42 8.54
N ILE A 602 -7.63 -6.11 8.25
CA ILE A 602 -7.06 -5.10 9.17
C ILE A 602 -7.97 -4.94 10.37
N TYR A 603 -9.27 -4.76 10.12
CA TYR A 603 -10.26 -4.69 11.20
C TYR A 603 -10.14 -5.90 12.14
N TRP A 604 -9.98 -7.09 11.58
CA TRP A 604 -9.85 -8.33 12.33
C TRP A 604 -8.58 -8.35 13.19
N LYS A 605 -7.43 -7.93 12.65
CA LYS A 605 -6.17 -7.87 13.40
C LYS A 605 -6.16 -6.82 14.51
N VAL A 606 -6.85 -5.69 14.30
CA VAL A 606 -6.86 -4.58 15.26
C VAL A 606 -7.94 -4.79 16.34
N HIS A 607 -9.11 -5.31 15.99
CA HIS A 607 -10.27 -5.44 16.89
C HIS A 607 -10.80 -6.86 17.03
N GLY A 608 -10.98 -7.55 15.90
CA GLY A 608 -11.66 -8.84 15.84
C GLY A 608 -11.03 -9.91 16.75
N GLU A 609 -9.71 -10.10 16.67
CA GLU A 609 -8.98 -11.12 17.45
C GLU A 609 -9.09 -10.88 18.97
N VAL A 610 -9.03 -9.62 19.41
CA VAL A 610 -9.16 -9.25 20.83
C VAL A 610 -10.59 -9.48 21.31
N ALA A 611 -11.58 -9.03 20.55
CA ALA A 611 -12.99 -9.23 20.88
C ALA A 611 -13.36 -10.72 20.90
N GLU A 612 -12.91 -11.50 19.91
CA GLU A 612 -13.11 -12.95 19.83
C GLU A 612 -12.54 -13.66 21.07
N ASN A 613 -11.31 -13.33 21.46
CA ASN A 613 -10.68 -13.93 22.64
C ASN A 613 -11.45 -13.62 23.93
N ILE A 614 -11.89 -12.37 24.12
CA ILE A 614 -12.65 -11.96 25.31
C ILE A 614 -14.05 -12.59 25.33
N ILE A 615 -14.76 -12.61 24.20
CA ILE A 615 -16.09 -13.23 24.12
C ILE A 615 -15.98 -14.73 24.38
N ARG A 616 -14.98 -15.42 23.81
CA ARG A 616 -14.78 -16.86 24.00
C ARG A 616 -14.49 -17.26 25.45
N GLN A 617 -13.77 -16.41 26.18
CA GLN A 617 -13.48 -16.62 27.60
C GLN A 617 -14.67 -16.32 28.51
N SER A 618 -15.67 -15.59 28.02
CA SER A 618 -16.80 -15.19 28.85
C SER A 618 -17.74 -16.38 29.13
N PRO A 619 -18.21 -16.56 30.38
CA PRO A 619 -18.95 -17.76 30.80
C PRO A 619 -20.16 -18.14 29.93
N PRO A 620 -20.99 -17.19 29.43
CA PRO A 620 -22.17 -17.55 28.63
C PRO A 620 -21.83 -18.10 27.24
N PHE A 621 -20.62 -17.87 26.73
CA PHE A 621 -20.24 -18.17 25.36
C PHE A 621 -19.20 -19.30 25.24
N LEU A 622 -18.87 -19.98 26.34
CA LEU A 622 -17.91 -21.10 26.37
C LEU A 622 -18.29 -22.25 25.40
N LEU A 623 -19.59 -22.52 25.25
CA LEU A 623 -20.13 -23.57 24.38
C LEU A 623 -20.78 -23.02 23.09
N ALA A 624 -20.63 -21.72 22.83
CA ALA A 624 -21.24 -21.10 21.65
C ALA A 624 -20.52 -21.51 20.36
N ASP A 625 -21.27 -21.57 19.25
CA ASP A 625 -20.69 -21.82 17.94
C ASP A 625 -19.68 -20.73 17.57
N TYR A 626 -18.59 -21.14 16.93
CA TYR A 626 -17.50 -20.27 16.51
C TYR A 626 -17.97 -19.17 15.56
N GLY A 627 -18.93 -19.46 14.68
CA GLY A 627 -19.51 -18.49 13.75
C GLY A 627 -20.22 -17.34 14.49
N LEU A 628 -20.99 -17.66 15.52
CA LEU A 628 -21.69 -16.65 16.33
C LEU A 628 -20.70 -15.71 17.04
N ILE A 629 -19.66 -16.26 17.66
CA ILE A 629 -18.63 -15.47 18.36
C ILE A 629 -17.96 -14.49 17.38
N ARG A 630 -17.66 -14.97 16.18
CA ARG A 630 -17.01 -14.19 15.12
C ARG A 630 -17.87 -13.02 14.62
N GLU A 631 -19.17 -13.24 14.43
CA GLU A 631 -20.11 -12.18 14.06
C GLU A 631 -20.31 -11.15 15.19
N LEU A 632 -20.37 -11.62 16.45
CA LEU A 632 -20.43 -10.72 17.61
C LEU A 632 -19.17 -9.88 17.75
N ALA A 633 -18.00 -10.46 17.48
CA ALA A 633 -16.72 -9.77 17.47
C ALA A 633 -16.63 -8.74 16.33
N TYR A 634 -17.18 -9.05 15.16
CA TYR A 634 -17.23 -8.11 14.04
C TYR A 634 -18.18 -6.92 14.27
N ASN A 635 -19.29 -7.14 14.97
CA ASN A 635 -20.23 -6.09 15.35
C ASN A 635 -19.80 -5.31 16.59
N ALA A 636 -18.71 -5.70 17.25
CA ALA A 636 -18.22 -5.05 18.46
C ALA A 636 -17.69 -3.63 18.17
N LYS A 637 -18.09 -2.68 19.02
CA LYS A 637 -17.60 -1.31 19.00
C LYS A 637 -16.84 -0.99 20.28
N PHE A 638 -15.58 -0.60 20.14
CA PHE A 638 -14.74 -0.19 21.25
C PHE A 638 -15.03 1.27 21.64
N ILE A 639 -15.13 1.53 22.94
CA ILE A 639 -15.45 2.83 23.52
C ILE A 639 -14.50 3.09 24.69
N LEU A 640 -13.91 4.27 24.69
CA LEU A 640 -13.13 4.79 25.80
C LEU A 640 -14.03 5.55 26.77
N LEU A 641 -13.89 5.26 28.05
CA LEU A 641 -14.71 5.82 29.12
C LEU A 641 -13.83 6.55 30.15
N PRO A 642 -14.13 7.81 30.47
CA PRO A 642 -13.38 8.55 31.50
C PRO A 642 -13.76 8.06 32.90
N LYS A 643 -12.90 8.35 33.88
CA LYS A 643 -13.18 8.09 35.28
C LYS A 643 -14.51 8.73 35.73
N LEU A 644 -15.29 8.00 36.53
CA LEU A 644 -16.65 8.36 37.00
C LEU A 644 -17.74 8.40 35.93
N SER A 645 -17.52 7.89 34.71
CA SER A 645 -18.61 7.74 33.75
C SER A 645 -19.50 6.56 34.12
N THR A 646 -20.82 6.78 34.15
CA THR A 646 -21.80 5.70 34.25
C THR A 646 -21.93 4.98 32.91
N VAL A 647 -21.81 3.65 32.94
CA VAL A 647 -21.95 2.78 31.76
C VAL A 647 -23.39 2.29 31.66
N ILE A 648 -23.91 1.78 32.78
CA ILE A 648 -25.27 1.25 32.90
C ILE A 648 -25.83 1.83 34.19
N ILE A 649 -27.05 2.36 34.10
CA ILE A 649 -27.73 3.02 35.22
C ILE A 649 -28.83 2.08 35.71
N PHE A 650 -29.00 2.01 37.02
CA PHE A 650 -30.12 1.29 37.65
C PHE A 650 -31.48 1.71 37.05
N GLY A 651 -32.35 0.73 36.81
CA GLY A 651 -33.71 0.98 36.28
C GLY A 651 -33.78 1.28 34.77
N LEU A 652 -32.66 1.58 34.12
CA LEU A 652 -32.60 1.81 32.67
C LEU A 652 -32.19 0.54 31.93
N GLN A 653 -33.07 0.06 31.06
CA GLN A 653 -32.88 -1.18 30.32
C GLN A 653 -31.72 -1.07 29.32
N PRO A 654 -30.63 -1.86 29.48
CA PRO A 654 -29.55 -1.91 28.52
C PRO A 654 -29.98 -2.71 27.29
N LYS A 655 -29.73 -2.18 26.09
CA LYS A 655 -29.93 -2.91 24.83
C LYS A 655 -28.69 -3.68 24.37
N ASN A 656 -27.53 -3.31 24.90
CA ASN A 656 -26.25 -3.79 24.40
C ASN A 656 -25.49 -4.50 25.50
N VAL A 657 -24.78 -5.55 25.12
CA VAL A 657 -23.89 -6.26 26.04
C VAL A 657 -22.53 -5.60 26.03
N THR A 658 -21.95 -5.40 27.22
CA THR A 658 -20.68 -4.72 27.40
C THR A 658 -19.66 -5.62 28.08
N TRP A 659 -18.46 -5.66 27.50
CA TRP A 659 -17.30 -6.37 28.04
C TRP A 659 -16.22 -5.37 28.42
N LEU A 660 -15.54 -5.61 29.53
CA LEU A 660 -14.43 -4.78 29.99
C LEU A 660 -13.12 -5.25 29.38
N VAL A 661 -12.41 -4.37 28.65
CA VAL A 661 -11.12 -4.69 28.00
C VAL A 661 -9.95 -4.24 28.87
N GLN A 662 -10.00 -2.99 29.34
CA GLN A 662 -8.95 -2.39 30.18
C GLN A 662 -9.59 -1.51 31.26
N GLY A 663 -8.94 -1.46 32.43
CA GLY A 663 -9.41 -0.67 33.57
C GLY A 663 -10.30 -1.46 34.52
N TYR A 664 -10.89 -0.76 35.49
CA TYR A 664 -11.76 -1.33 36.51
C TYR A 664 -13.10 -0.59 36.57
N ILE A 665 -14.18 -1.36 36.63
CA ILE A 665 -15.54 -0.83 36.78
C ILE A 665 -16.05 -1.18 38.18
N LYS A 666 -16.58 -0.18 38.88
CA LYS A 666 -17.30 -0.40 40.13
C LYS A 666 -18.78 -0.59 39.83
N SER A 667 -19.42 -1.56 40.48
CA SER A 667 -20.87 -1.68 40.52
C SER A 667 -21.38 -1.30 41.90
N GLU A 668 -22.47 -0.54 41.93
CA GLU A 668 -23.12 -0.05 43.14
C GLU A 668 -24.58 -0.49 43.10
N TYR A 669 -25.05 -1.14 44.16
CA TYR A 669 -26.45 -1.47 44.37
C TYR A 669 -26.82 -1.44 45.85
N HIS A 670 -28.08 -1.16 46.13
CA HIS A 670 -28.61 -1.17 47.49
C HIS A 670 -29.12 -2.57 47.84
N ASN A 671 -28.74 -3.06 49.02
CA ASN A 671 -29.30 -4.26 49.61
C ASN A 671 -30.75 -4.02 50.07
N LYS A 672 -31.47 -5.08 50.42
CA LYS A 672 -32.84 -5.00 50.98
C LYS A 672 -32.90 -4.17 52.29
N GLU A 673 -31.79 -4.09 53.00
CA GLU A 673 -31.58 -3.31 54.23
C GLU A 673 -31.15 -1.85 53.95
N GLY A 674 -31.00 -1.45 52.69
CA GLY A 674 -30.61 -0.09 52.27
C GLY A 674 -29.10 0.15 52.16
N GLU A 675 -28.26 -0.78 52.63
CA GLU A 675 -26.80 -0.66 52.56
C GLU A 675 -26.27 -0.70 51.11
N LEU A 676 -25.29 0.15 50.80
CA LEU A 676 -24.70 0.25 49.46
C LEU A 676 -23.53 -0.73 49.31
N ILE A 677 -23.76 -1.81 48.57
CA ILE A 677 -22.71 -2.79 48.24
C ILE A 677 -21.94 -2.33 47.01
N ARG A 678 -20.61 -2.40 47.11
CA ARG A 678 -19.67 -2.08 46.02
C ARG A 678 -18.94 -3.34 45.58
N SER A 679 -19.05 -3.69 44.31
CA SER A 679 -18.22 -4.75 43.71
C SER A 679 -17.35 -4.21 42.58
N MET A 680 -16.16 -4.78 42.42
CA MET A 680 -15.21 -4.37 41.39
C MET A 680 -15.10 -5.44 40.32
N TYR A 681 -15.21 -5.03 39.06
CA TYR A 681 -15.08 -5.87 37.87
C TYR A 681 -13.71 -5.67 37.23
N LYS A 682 -13.10 -6.78 36.79
CA LYS A 682 -11.77 -6.86 36.21
C LYS A 682 -11.84 -6.95 34.67
N PRO A 683 -10.73 -6.65 33.97
CA PRO A 683 -10.63 -6.91 32.53
C PRO A 683 -11.02 -8.35 32.16
N GLY A 684 -11.83 -8.50 31.11
CA GLY A 684 -12.42 -9.77 30.67
C GLY A 684 -13.85 -10.00 31.18
N ASP A 685 -14.26 -9.30 32.24
CA ASP A 685 -15.59 -9.52 32.82
C ASP A 685 -16.70 -8.97 31.92
N LEU A 686 -17.81 -9.72 31.94
CA LEU A 686 -19.04 -9.41 31.22
C LEU A 686 -20.02 -8.66 32.13
N LEU A 687 -20.55 -7.53 31.65
CA LEU A 687 -21.44 -6.68 32.43
C LEU A 687 -22.90 -6.86 31.99
N ALA A 688 -23.80 -6.92 32.97
CA ALA A 688 -25.25 -6.80 32.77
C ALA A 688 -25.86 -7.75 31.71
N PHE A 689 -25.23 -8.90 31.45
CA PHE A 689 -25.67 -9.88 30.45
C PHE A 689 -27.11 -10.34 30.67
N THR A 690 -27.47 -10.67 31.91
CA THR A 690 -28.81 -11.17 32.26
C THR A 690 -29.89 -10.12 31.99
N SER A 691 -29.65 -8.85 32.29
CA SER A 691 -30.60 -7.77 32.00
C SER A 691 -30.85 -7.59 30.49
N VAL A 692 -29.81 -7.72 29.66
CA VAL A 692 -29.96 -7.61 28.20
C VAL A 692 -30.72 -8.81 27.65
N PHE A 693 -30.33 -10.03 28.03
CA PHE A 693 -30.92 -11.26 27.48
C PHE A 693 -32.37 -11.49 27.92
N PHE A 694 -32.70 -11.20 29.18
CA PHE A 694 -34.07 -11.31 29.70
C PHE A 694 -34.90 -10.05 29.51
N ASN A 695 -34.35 -9.02 28.87
CA ASN A 695 -35.03 -7.76 28.59
C ASN A 695 -35.59 -7.08 29.86
N LYS A 696 -34.84 -7.16 30.98
CA LYS A 696 -35.23 -6.62 32.29
C LYS A 696 -34.27 -5.49 32.73
N PRO A 697 -34.75 -4.49 33.49
CA PRO A 697 -33.89 -3.42 33.98
C PRO A 697 -32.82 -3.97 34.94
N PRO A 698 -31.59 -3.41 34.92
CA PRO A 698 -30.49 -3.85 35.75
C PRO A 698 -30.70 -3.36 37.19
N LEU A 699 -30.42 -4.25 38.15
CA LEU A 699 -30.48 -3.94 39.58
C LEU A 699 -29.24 -3.18 40.10
N ARG A 700 -28.21 -3.05 39.27
CA ARG A 700 -26.91 -2.47 39.64
C ARG A 700 -26.57 -1.30 38.72
N THR A 701 -26.00 -0.25 39.29
CA THR A 701 -25.37 0.85 38.53
C THR A 701 -23.90 0.54 38.34
N TYR A 702 -23.41 0.61 37.10
CA TYR A 702 -22.02 0.36 36.74
C TYR A 702 -21.34 1.69 36.39
N MET A 703 -20.23 1.98 37.06
CA MET A 703 -19.47 3.22 36.89
C MET A 703 -17.98 2.93 36.73
N ALA A 704 -17.32 3.63 35.81
CA ALA A 704 -15.89 3.51 35.59
C ALA A 704 -15.11 4.03 36.81
N TYR A 705 -14.30 3.17 37.45
CA TYR A 705 -13.46 3.54 38.59
C TYR A 705 -12.12 4.12 38.12
N THR A 706 -11.54 3.56 37.06
CA THR A 706 -10.41 4.12 36.31
C THR A 706 -10.87 4.65 34.95
N GLU A 707 -9.96 5.24 34.17
CA GLU A 707 -10.17 5.33 32.72
C GLU A 707 -10.28 3.90 32.18
N CYS A 708 -11.36 3.58 31.48
CA CYS A 708 -11.68 2.22 31.05
C CYS A 708 -11.87 2.16 29.54
N GLU A 709 -11.52 1.03 28.95
CA GLU A 709 -11.87 0.70 27.57
C GLU A 709 -12.83 -0.49 27.60
N VAL A 710 -13.99 -0.33 26.98
CA VAL A 710 -15.03 -1.35 26.90
C VAL A 710 -15.38 -1.58 25.44
N PHE A 711 -15.80 -2.79 25.08
CA PHE A 711 -16.48 -2.98 23.80
C PHE A 711 -17.93 -3.40 24.01
N ILE A 712 -18.75 -2.99 23.06
CA ILE A 712 -20.19 -3.16 23.07
C ILE A 712 -20.59 -3.96 21.83
N SER A 713 -21.34 -5.04 22.01
CA SER A 713 -21.93 -5.81 20.90
C SER A 713 -23.45 -5.83 20.99
N PHE A 714 -24.09 -5.81 19.83
CA PHE A 714 -25.54 -5.85 19.68
C PHE A 714 -25.96 -7.30 19.46
N LEU A 715 -26.73 -7.86 20.39
CA LEU A 715 -27.26 -9.23 20.26
C LEU A 715 -28.51 -9.32 19.37
N CYS A 716 -29.20 -8.21 19.13
CA CYS A 716 -30.41 -8.16 18.31
C CYS A 716 -30.41 -6.91 17.41
N ASN A 717 -30.61 -7.13 16.10
CA ASN A 717 -31.14 -6.15 15.18
C ASN A 717 -32.47 -6.67 14.65
#